data_AF-A0A9D8ZEL0-F1
#
_entry.id   AF-A0A9D8ZEL0-F1
#
_cell.length_a   1.000
_cell.length_b   1.000
_cell.length_c   1.000
_cell.angle_alpha   90.00
_cell.angle_beta   90.00
_cell.angle_gamma   90.00
#
_symmetry.space_group_name_H-M   'P 1'
#
loop_
_entity.id
_entity.type
_entity.pdbx_description
1 polymer ?
#
loop_
_entity_poly.entity_id
_entity_poly.type
_entity_poly.pdbx_seq_one_letter_code
_entity_poly.pdbx_strand_id
1 'polypeptide(L)'
;MIRLLLNHFFNALKSLQVQTTYMINPKRTKAVLVFFLLMGLSSNTSIFGQQVDTWFRAGKGVNAPTSPLNYADPNPLPPADGTPVTTWYDIVYTVQQNLIPNPNPIHYPNPWFLPINPGFDYPYPNSGSYDLFLTPTGSIPGLPTLRRNLASNINFNPVVNFDGSGDGQALHFRSDSRENVTVFVVFRAQGAGNSAETQRLLFGGDIENHHTSFNQDEWTTNLSLGVADGNVFSVGRTWEGDGGGFFQPGSIDLMGLPSIGTFTRSTSVDSERLETYVNGLNDIGVNRNHALADNPLFFFNRVGKHFNSNDSNRNLTGDIAEILLADYSISTSQRQMVESYLAIKYGITLNAAGQLGSIVGNLGYPYLASDGTVIWDPALDSNYRFDIAGLGRDRFDDIIGGLSLRYDQHQRISQSVNSGAIVAMSTNTSFATDNLDQSRTEIDNTTGGAPSLNSHLHNYLIWASDRGSVNQTAVELPTGYSARIEREWKIQKTVSPGVDPINGVSVRVDLSGSDMLSNPNCGTLVLLIDNDGDGDFTTGLLTAIPNTSIDGANNAYFDNVTFEHAQVFTLAFLDTEDPTASDQVSTVCDTAPAVDPDVIDDETDNCGIASVVFQSETTDNLSNPETIVRTYRVTDIYGNFIDVTHTIYVYTSPVVDEPADVSACNSYVLPPLTTGSYFTGSGGTGTPLSAGDVITSTQTIYVYAATGPLPCTDEHSFTVTINDTPAVDDPADVTACDSYALPPLTNGDYFDAPNGGGNALSAGDLITSTQTIYVYAETGTTPNCSAENSFTVTINDTPAVDDPADVTACDSYALPPL
;
A
#
# COMPACT_ATOMS: atom_id res chain seq x y z
N MET A 1 51.42 -18.02 -43.34
CA MET A 1 49.97 -17.87 -43.07
C MET A 1 49.39 -16.56 -43.59
N ILE A 2 50.02 -15.40 -43.40
CA ILE A 2 49.55 -14.09 -43.91
C ILE A 2 49.52 -14.01 -45.46
N ARG A 3 50.39 -14.73 -46.17
CA ARG A 3 50.39 -14.79 -47.66
C ARG A 3 49.25 -15.63 -48.27
N LEU A 4 48.57 -16.48 -47.49
CA LEU A 4 47.41 -17.25 -47.97
C LEU A 4 46.09 -16.46 -47.79
N LEU A 5 46.03 -15.59 -46.77
CA LEU A 5 44.87 -14.74 -46.48
C LEU A 5 44.71 -13.59 -47.49
N LEU A 6 45.80 -12.99 -47.99
CA LEU A 6 45.71 -11.96 -49.04
C LEU A 6 45.20 -12.51 -50.39
N ASN A 7 45.53 -13.76 -50.74
CA ASN A 7 45.07 -14.35 -52.01
C ASN A 7 43.58 -14.75 -51.99
N HIS A 8 42.99 -14.99 -50.81
CA HIS A 8 41.54 -15.19 -50.69
C HIS A 8 40.77 -13.85 -50.75
N PHE A 9 41.34 -12.77 -50.22
CA PHE A 9 40.72 -11.44 -50.26
C PHE A 9 40.64 -10.87 -51.69
N PHE A 10 41.69 -11.07 -52.51
CA PHE A 10 41.70 -10.61 -53.91
C PHE A 10 40.86 -11.47 -54.87
N ASN A 11 40.58 -12.74 -54.54
CA ASN A 11 39.71 -13.59 -55.36
C ASN A 11 38.22 -13.39 -55.04
N ALA A 12 37.86 -12.98 -53.82
CA ALA A 12 36.47 -12.64 -53.46
C ALA A 12 35.98 -11.36 -54.16
N LEU A 13 36.85 -10.35 -54.30
CA LEU A 13 36.57 -9.09 -55.01
C LEU A 13 36.38 -9.26 -56.53
N LYS A 14 36.83 -10.37 -57.12
CA LYS A 14 36.57 -10.69 -58.55
C LYS A 14 35.26 -11.44 -58.80
N SER A 15 34.62 -12.01 -57.76
CA SER A 15 33.33 -12.70 -57.93
C SER A 15 32.10 -11.81 -57.72
N LEU A 16 32.26 -10.63 -57.11
CA LEU A 16 31.19 -9.64 -56.94
C LEU A 16 30.96 -8.72 -58.16
N GLN A 17 31.69 -8.92 -59.27
CA GLN A 17 31.49 -8.17 -60.52
C GLN A 17 30.74 -8.94 -61.62
N VAL A 18 30.16 -10.10 -61.32
CA VAL A 18 29.39 -10.88 -62.32
C VAL A 18 28.04 -11.30 -61.76
N GLN A 19 27.19 -10.31 -61.44
CA GLN A 19 25.73 -10.47 -61.48
C GLN A 19 25.04 -9.09 -61.51
N THR A 20 25.32 -8.32 -62.56
CA THR A 20 24.41 -7.27 -63.03
C THR A 20 24.79 -6.95 -64.47
N THR A 21 24.19 -7.70 -65.40
CA THR A 21 24.16 -7.34 -66.82
C THR A 21 22.71 -7.40 -67.25
N TYR A 22 22.29 -6.39 -68.02
CA TYR A 22 20.95 -6.02 -68.49
C TYR A 22 20.16 -5.14 -67.48
N MET A 23 19.88 -3.86 -67.72
CA MET A 23 19.96 -3.01 -68.92
C MET A 23 20.32 -1.56 -68.55
N ILE A 24 21.43 -1.05 -69.08
CA ILE A 24 21.71 0.40 -69.13
C ILE A 24 21.31 0.88 -70.52
N ASN A 25 20.33 1.78 -70.60
CA ASN A 25 19.86 2.42 -71.83
C ASN A 25 20.73 3.67 -72.12
N PRO A 26 21.19 3.94 -73.36
CA PRO A 26 22.27 4.89 -73.62
C PRO A 26 21.71 6.28 -73.97
N LYS A 27 21.38 7.12 -72.98
CA LYS A 27 20.93 8.51 -73.25
C LYS A 27 21.35 9.61 -72.27
N ARG A 28 22.36 9.43 -71.42
CA ARG A 28 23.01 10.55 -70.70
C ARG A 28 24.53 10.36 -70.63
N THR A 29 25.21 10.49 -71.77
CA THR A 29 26.69 10.43 -71.85
C THR A 29 27.27 11.47 -72.81
N LYS A 30 26.65 12.65 -72.92
CA LYS A 30 27.19 13.74 -73.74
C LYS A 30 27.02 15.10 -73.03
N ALA A 31 27.79 15.30 -71.98
CA ALA A 31 28.15 16.64 -71.47
C ALA A 31 29.28 16.63 -70.41
N VAL A 32 29.59 15.51 -69.77
CA VAL A 32 30.35 15.56 -68.49
C VAL A 32 31.84 15.15 -68.59
N LEU A 33 32.33 14.63 -69.72
CA LEU A 33 33.69 14.06 -69.75
C LEU A 33 34.84 15.04 -70.07
N VAL A 34 34.59 16.34 -70.27
CA VAL A 34 35.65 17.31 -70.66
C VAL A 34 35.80 18.49 -69.68
N PHE A 35 34.90 18.68 -68.72
CA PHE A 35 34.98 19.80 -67.77
C PHE A 35 35.63 19.45 -66.41
N PHE A 36 35.77 18.17 -66.08
CA PHE A 36 36.22 17.74 -64.74
C PHE A 36 37.75 17.64 -64.54
N LEU A 37 38.58 17.96 -65.55
CA LEU A 37 40.05 17.83 -65.43
C LEU A 37 40.80 19.13 -65.07
N LEU A 38 40.11 20.27 -64.85
CA LEU A 38 40.78 21.57 -64.67
C LEU A 38 40.29 22.44 -63.50
N MET A 39 39.45 21.93 -62.59
CA MET A 39 39.10 22.59 -61.33
C MET A 39 39.40 21.70 -60.12
N GLY A 40 40.63 21.21 -60.03
CA GLY A 40 41.19 20.75 -58.76
C GLY A 40 41.79 21.96 -58.04
N LEU A 41 40.98 22.69 -57.27
CA LEU A 41 41.33 23.55 -56.13
C LEU A 41 40.05 24.25 -55.62
N SER A 42 39.74 24.03 -54.33
CA SER A 42 38.67 24.63 -53.51
C SER A 42 37.22 24.47 -53.97
N SER A 43 36.63 23.31 -53.70
CA SER A 43 35.29 23.23 -53.11
C SER A 43 35.18 21.93 -52.32
N ASN A 44 35.12 22.05 -51.00
CA ASN A 44 34.64 20.97 -50.15
C ASN A 44 33.13 20.85 -50.41
N THR A 45 32.72 20.11 -51.42
CA THR A 45 31.37 19.56 -51.46
C THR A 45 31.37 18.36 -50.53
N SER A 46 31.09 18.59 -49.26
CA SER A 46 30.67 17.54 -48.35
C SER A 46 29.49 16.81 -48.97
N ILE A 47 29.63 15.51 -49.16
CA ILE A 47 28.52 14.62 -49.47
C ILE A 47 27.69 14.57 -48.18
N PHE A 48 26.77 15.51 -47.99
CA PHE A 48 25.80 15.49 -46.90
C PHE A 48 24.78 14.39 -47.23
N GLY A 49 25.04 13.18 -46.75
CA GLY A 49 24.04 12.11 -46.71
C GLY A 49 23.37 12.09 -45.35
N GLN A 50 22.05 11.91 -45.34
CA GLN A 50 21.19 11.41 -44.25
C GLN A 50 21.26 12.18 -42.91
N GLN A 51 20.41 13.18 -42.70
CA GLN A 51 20.31 13.98 -41.48
C GLN A 51 18.85 14.15 -41.02
N VAL A 52 18.68 14.53 -39.73
CA VAL A 52 17.41 15.10 -39.27
C VAL A 52 17.28 16.47 -39.91
N ASP A 53 16.16 16.71 -40.60
CA ASP A 53 15.90 17.95 -41.32
C ASP A 53 15.15 18.94 -40.43
N THR A 54 14.08 18.49 -39.79
CA THR A 54 13.19 19.35 -39.00
C THR A 54 12.74 18.65 -37.73
N TRP A 55 12.65 19.38 -36.62
CA TRP A 55 12.04 18.87 -35.40
C TRP A 55 11.27 19.93 -34.60
N PHE A 56 9.95 19.77 -34.53
CA PHE A 56 9.04 20.64 -33.80
C PHE A 56 8.50 19.95 -32.53
N ARG A 57 8.57 20.64 -31.38
CA ARG A 57 8.09 20.11 -30.09
C ARG A 57 7.17 21.11 -29.40
N ALA A 58 5.94 20.78 -29.05
CA ALA A 58 5.02 21.77 -28.48
C ALA A 58 5.51 22.26 -27.10
N GLY A 59 6.23 21.39 -26.39
CA GLY A 59 6.86 21.72 -25.13
C GLY A 59 8.13 22.59 -25.23
N LYS A 60 8.65 22.91 -26.42
CA LYS A 60 9.88 23.70 -26.62
C LYS A 60 9.87 24.47 -27.94
N GLY A 61 10.24 25.75 -27.93
CA GLY A 61 10.34 26.50 -29.19
C GLY A 61 9.00 26.94 -29.80
N VAL A 62 7.88 26.90 -29.07
CA VAL A 62 6.66 27.63 -29.47
C VAL A 62 6.80 29.07 -29.02
N ASN A 63 6.65 30.04 -29.93
CA ASN A 63 6.74 31.50 -29.70
C ASN A 63 7.92 31.95 -28.82
N ALA A 64 9.00 31.16 -28.78
CA ALA A 64 10.17 31.48 -27.99
C ALA A 64 10.75 32.86 -28.37
N PRO A 65 11.14 33.69 -27.39
CA PRO A 65 11.73 35.00 -27.64
C PRO A 65 13.11 34.82 -28.29
N THR A 66 13.22 35.10 -29.58
CA THR A 66 14.49 35.03 -30.32
C THR A 66 15.27 36.33 -30.19
N SER A 67 16.30 36.38 -29.34
CA SER A 67 17.52 37.17 -29.59
C SER A 67 18.59 37.04 -28.49
N PRO A 68 19.84 36.66 -28.83
CA PRO A 68 20.22 35.76 -29.92
C PRO A 68 19.82 34.32 -29.55
N LEU A 69 19.64 33.44 -30.53
CA LEU A 69 19.67 31.99 -30.28
C LEU A 69 21.04 31.68 -29.68
N ASN A 70 21.12 31.65 -28.35
CA ASN A 70 22.33 31.29 -27.66
C ASN A 70 22.51 29.80 -27.90
N TYR A 71 23.53 29.41 -28.67
CA TYR A 71 23.85 28.01 -29.00
C TYR A 71 24.01 27.12 -27.75
N ALA A 72 24.06 27.71 -26.55
CA ALA A 72 24.12 27.05 -25.25
C ALA A 72 22.75 26.68 -24.62
N ASP A 73 21.64 27.26 -25.07
CA ASP A 73 20.28 26.91 -24.60
C ASP A 73 19.39 26.47 -25.78
N PRO A 74 19.47 25.19 -26.20
CA PRO A 74 18.69 24.64 -27.31
C PRO A 74 17.16 24.79 -27.19
N ASN A 75 16.65 25.14 -26.01
CA ASN A 75 15.35 24.67 -25.55
C ASN A 75 14.54 25.74 -24.79
N PRO A 76 14.26 26.91 -25.39
CA PRO A 76 13.46 27.93 -24.73
C PRO A 76 12.07 27.39 -24.39
N LEU A 77 11.66 27.60 -23.14
CA LEU A 77 10.34 27.22 -22.67
C LEU A 77 9.26 27.95 -23.47
N PRO A 78 8.15 27.26 -23.80
CA PRO A 78 7.05 27.86 -24.52
C PRO A 78 6.29 28.85 -23.60
N PRO A 79 5.47 29.75 -24.16
CA PRO A 79 4.67 30.70 -23.39
C PRO A 79 3.60 30.00 -22.53
N ALA A 80 2.75 30.79 -21.88
CA ALA A 80 1.65 30.28 -21.07
C ALA A 80 0.56 29.56 -21.91
N ASP A 81 -0.24 28.72 -21.25
CA ASP A 81 -1.45 28.09 -21.82
C ASP A 81 -2.36 29.12 -22.51
N GLY A 82 -2.96 28.74 -23.64
CA GLY A 82 -3.90 29.58 -24.38
C GLY A 82 -3.25 30.58 -25.33
N THR A 83 -1.92 30.60 -25.44
CA THR A 83 -1.22 31.51 -26.36
C THR A 83 -1.40 31.05 -27.82
N PRO A 84 -1.85 31.92 -28.75
CA PRO A 84 -1.86 31.61 -30.18
C PRO A 84 -0.45 31.34 -30.70
N VAL A 85 -0.25 30.29 -31.48
CA VAL A 85 1.05 29.90 -32.02
C VAL A 85 1.35 30.73 -33.26
N THR A 86 2.24 31.72 -33.14
CA THR A 86 2.70 32.59 -34.23
C THR A 86 4.02 32.11 -34.83
N THR A 87 4.80 31.31 -34.11
CA THR A 87 6.01 30.67 -34.61
C THR A 87 6.21 29.39 -33.83
N TRP A 88 6.57 28.31 -34.50
CA TRP A 88 7.05 27.09 -33.86
C TRP A 88 8.42 26.76 -34.45
N TYR A 89 9.46 27.02 -33.65
CA TYR A 89 10.84 26.98 -34.07
C TYR A 89 11.28 25.55 -34.37
N ASP A 90 11.97 25.42 -35.50
CA ASP A 90 12.79 24.25 -35.76
C ASP A 90 14.06 24.35 -34.92
N ILE A 91 14.40 23.26 -34.25
CA ILE A 91 15.52 23.17 -33.31
C ILE A 91 16.79 22.60 -33.94
N VAL A 92 16.77 22.25 -35.24
CA VAL A 92 17.92 21.76 -36.00
C VAL A 92 18.82 22.94 -36.44
N TYR A 93 20.14 22.80 -36.32
CA TYR A 93 21.10 23.92 -36.25
C TYR A 93 21.68 24.43 -37.59
N THR A 94 21.25 23.92 -38.74
CA THR A 94 21.92 24.20 -40.02
C THR A 94 21.16 25.16 -40.92
N VAL A 95 19.83 25.08 -40.97
CA VAL A 95 18.94 25.98 -41.72
C VAL A 95 17.64 26.15 -40.93
N GLN A 96 17.19 27.39 -40.73
CA GLN A 96 15.98 27.65 -39.95
C GLN A 96 14.72 27.33 -40.76
N GLN A 97 14.01 26.26 -40.39
CA GLN A 97 12.79 25.77 -41.07
C GLN A 97 11.51 25.97 -40.24
N ASN A 98 11.38 27.10 -39.52
CA ASN A 98 10.26 27.32 -38.59
C ASN A 98 8.87 27.13 -39.23
N LEU A 99 7.94 26.59 -38.43
CA LEU A 99 6.51 26.66 -38.68
C LEU A 99 6.01 28.07 -38.40
N ILE A 100 5.45 28.72 -39.43
CA ILE A 100 4.94 30.10 -39.38
C ILE A 100 3.51 30.20 -39.93
N PRO A 101 2.78 31.30 -39.63
CA PRO A 101 1.43 31.50 -40.11
C PRO A 101 1.40 31.69 -41.61
N ASN A 102 0.26 31.38 -42.21
CA ASN A 102 0.08 31.64 -43.63
C ASN A 102 0.06 33.16 -43.93
N PRO A 103 0.80 33.61 -44.95
CA PRO A 103 0.91 35.00 -45.35
C PRO A 103 -0.38 35.49 -45.98
N ASN A 104 -0.63 36.81 -45.90
CA ASN A 104 -1.85 37.42 -46.40
C ASN A 104 -1.99 37.28 -47.93
N PRO A 105 -3.18 36.93 -48.46
CA PRO A 105 -3.39 36.81 -49.90
C PRO A 105 -3.13 38.02 -50.76
N ILE A 106 -3.19 39.22 -50.19
CA ILE A 106 -2.83 40.45 -50.90
C ILE A 106 -1.32 40.57 -51.19
N HIS A 107 -0.50 39.73 -50.57
CA HIS A 107 0.94 39.61 -50.84
C HIS A 107 1.25 38.50 -51.84
N TYR A 108 0.23 37.78 -52.34
CA TYR A 108 0.37 36.94 -53.53
C TYR A 108 0.39 37.84 -54.77
N PRO A 109 1.33 37.66 -55.72
CA PRO A 109 1.41 38.53 -56.89
C PRO A 109 0.13 38.56 -57.74
N ASN A 110 -0.17 39.72 -58.32
CA ASN A 110 -1.36 39.95 -59.17
C ASN A 110 -1.19 39.26 -60.55
N PRO A 111 -2.13 38.40 -60.98
CA PRO A 111 -2.00 37.58 -62.19
C PRO A 111 -2.10 38.33 -63.54
N TRP A 112 -2.47 39.62 -63.59
CA TRP A 112 -2.91 40.26 -64.84
C TRP A 112 -1.90 41.17 -65.58
N PHE A 113 -0.65 41.32 -65.11
CA PHE A 113 0.23 42.37 -65.68
C PHE A 113 1.68 42.02 -66.07
N LEU A 114 2.11 40.75 -66.16
CA LEU A 114 3.40 40.36 -66.79
C LEU A 114 3.35 38.93 -67.41
N PRO A 115 4.13 38.61 -68.48
CA PRO A 115 4.13 37.30 -69.15
C PRO A 115 4.85 36.18 -68.38
N ILE A 116 5.18 36.41 -67.11
CA ILE A 116 5.93 35.55 -66.22
C ILE A 116 5.30 35.79 -64.87
N ASN A 117 4.37 34.91 -64.53
CA ASN A 117 3.51 35.03 -63.36
C ASN A 117 4.35 34.57 -62.14
N PRO A 118 4.46 35.32 -61.04
CA PRO A 118 5.24 34.89 -59.88
C PRO A 118 4.32 34.19 -58.88
N GLY A 119 4.66 32.95 -58.57
CA GLY A 119 4.23 32.25 -57.37
C GLY A 119 4.96 32.74 -56.13
N PHE A 120 4.81 32.00 -55.03
CA PHE A 120 5.26 32.42 -53.72
C PHE A 120 6.79 32.55 -53.62
N ASP A 121 7.31 33.78 -53.51
CA ASP A 121 8.58 34.06 -52.83
C ASP A 121 8.55 35.45 -52.19
N TYR A 122 8.40 35.53 -50.86
CA TYR A 122 8.67 36.77 -50.11
C TYR A 122 8.84 36.56 -48.60
N PRO A 123 9.94 37.05 -47.98
CA PRO A 123 11.34 36.90 -48.35
C PRO A 123 12.04 35.96 -47.35
N TYR A 124 12.53 34.81 -47.81
CA TYR A 124 13.64 34.16 -47.10
C TYR A 124 14.94 34.75 -47.65
N PRO A 125 15.89 35.22 -46.81
CA PRO A 125 17.17 35.68 -47.30
C PRO A 125 17.88 34.46 -47.91
N ASN A 126 18.14 34.50 -49.22
CA ASN A 126 18.99 33.58 -50.02
C ASN A 126 18.29 32.66 -51.04
N SER A 127 17.00 32.83 -51.39
CA SER A 127 16.42 32.13 -52.55
C SER A 127 16.86 32.77 -53.88
N GLY A 128 17.64 32.04 -54.67
CA GLY A 128 18.00 32.43 -56.04
C GLY A 128 16.82 32.30 -57.03
N SER A 129 17.02 32.85 -58.23
CA SER A 129 16.00 33.05 -59.28
C SER A 129 15.39 31.75 -59.85
N TYR A 130 14.31 31.24 -59.26
CA TYR A 130 13.38 30.30 -59.89
C TYR A 130 11.94 30.62 -59.46
N ASP A 131 11.06 30.92 -60.43
CA ASP A 131 9.64 31.29 -60.24
C ASP A 131 8.73 30.06 -60.40
N LEU A 132 7.98 29.60 -59.38
CA LEU A 132 6.81 28.69 -59.54
C LEU A 132 5.76 28.78 -58.38
N PHE A 133 4.54 28.28 -58.62
CA PHE A 133 3.21 28.83 -58.28
C PHE A 133 2.45 28.26 -57.07
N LEU A 134 1.79 29.15 -56.32
CA LEU A 134 0.46 28.91 -55.72
C LEU A 134 -0.41 30.15 -56.01
N THR A 135 -1.67 29.97 -56.40
CA THR A 135 -2.68 31.04 -56.37
C THR A 135 -3.70 30.67 -55.30
N PRO A 136 -3.45 30.98 -54.01
CA PRO A 136 -4.39 30.61 -52.96
C PRO A 136 -5.69 31.37 -53.20
N THR A 137 -6.74 30.62 -53.49
CA THR A 137 -8.10 31.14 -53.60
C THR A 137 -8.84 30.65 -52.36
N GLY A 138 -8.82 31.44 -51.30
CA GLY A 138 -9.40 31.02 -50.02
C GLY A 138 -9.21 32.03 -48.89
N SER A 139 -9.94 31.82 -47.80
CA SER A 139 -9.81 32.55 -46.53
C SER A 139 -8.47 32.23 -45.84
N ILE A 140 -7.94 33.20 -45.07
CA ILE A 140 -6.71 33.02 -44.30
C ILE A 140 -7.04 32.12 -43.10
N PRO A 141 -6.38 30.96 -42.93
CA PRO A 141 -6.57 30.13 -41.75
C PRO A 141 -6.19 30.87 -40.46
N GLY A 142 -6.88 30.55 -39.37
CA GLY A 142 -6.54 31.03 -38.04
C GLY A 142 -5.23 30.43 -37.49
N LEU A 143 -4.83 30.88 -36.31
CA LEU A 143 -3.68 30.33 -35.60
C LEU A 143 -4.13 29.21 -34.66
N PRO A 144 -3.39 28.09 -34.59
CA PRO A 144 -3.62 27.11 -33.55
C PRO A 144 -3.19 27.66 -32.19
N THR A 145 -3.60 26.99 -31.11
CA THR A 145 -3.40 27.47 -29.73
C THR A 145 -2.49 26.52 -28.96
N LEU A 146 -1.48 27.04 -28.25
CA LEU A 146 -0.68 26.24 -27.33
C LEU A 146 -1.51 25.85 -26.11
N ARG A 147 -1.50 24.56 -25.75
CA ARG A 147 -2.12 24.03 -24.54
C ARG A 147 -1.06 23.46 -23.59
N ARG A 148 -1.13 23.87 -22.32
CA ARG A 148 -0.25 23.53 -21.19
C ARG A 148 -1.07 23.27 -19.92
N ASN A 149 -2.14 22.50 -20.06
CA ASN A 149 -3.06 22.18 -18.97
C ASN A 149 -3.36 20.68 -18.97
N LEU A 150 -3.62 20.11 -17.79
CA LEU A 150 -3.78 18.66 -17.63
C LEU A 150 -4.90 18.05 -18.49
N ALA A 151 -5.95 18.80 -18.79
CA ALA A 151 -7.06 18.31 -19.61
C ALA A 151 -6.68 18.14 -21.08
N SER A 152 -5.79 19.00 -21.59
CA SER A 152 -5.40 19.00 -23.01
C SER A 152 -4.07 18.27 -23.24
N ASN A 153 -3.15 18.31 -22.29
CA ASN A 153 -1.83 17.71 -22.41
C ASN A 153 -1.90 16.21 -22.69
N ILE A 154 -0.89 15.70 -23.40
CA ILE A 154 -0.70 14.26 -23.60
C ILE A 154 0.43 13.84 -22.65
N ASN A 155 0.11 13.01 -21.67
CA ASN A 155 1.03 12.57 -20.62
C ASN A 155 1.83 13.75 -20.00
N PHE A 156 1.10 14.74 -19.48
CA PHE A 156 1.65 15.97 -18.89
C PHE A 156 2.51 16.83 -19.83
N ASN A 157 2.65 16.50 -21.11
CA ASN A 157 3.39 17.30 -22.07
C ASN A 157 2.45 18.23 -22.88
N PRO A 158 2.87 19.48 -23.14
CA PRO A 158 2.10 20.43 -23.94
C PRO A 158 1.80 19.95 -25.36
N VAL A 159 0.76 20.54 -25.95
CA VAL A 159 0.33 20.29 -27.34
C VAL A 159 -0.03 21.58 -28.05
N VAL A 160 0.03 21.58 -29.38
CA VAL A 160 -0.56 22.62 -30.23
C VAL A 160 -1.93 22.14 -30.67
N ASN A 161 -2.97 22.84 -30.22
CA ASN A 161 -4.37 22.50 -30.47
C ASN A 161 -4.90 23.21 -31.72
N PHE A 162 -5.56 22.43 -32.57
CA PHE A 162 -6.34 22.84 -33.72
C PHE A 162 -7.79 22.50 -33.41
N ASP A 163 -8.63 23.53 -33.22
CA ASP A 163 -10.05 23.35 -32.87
C ASP A 163 -10.92 23.07 -34.10
N GLY A 164 -10.39 23.33 -35.30
CA GLY A 164 -11.08 23.12 -36.58
C GLY A 164 -12.21 24.12 -36.86
N SER A 165 -12.36 25.15 -36.03
CA SER A 165 -13.41 26.18 -36.13
C SER A 165 -13.15 27.17 -37.26
N GLY A 166 -14.23 27.87 -37.68
CA GLY A 166 -14.17 28.87 -38.75
C GLY A 166 -13.57 28.31 -40.03
N ASP A 167 -12.59 29.03 -40.58
CA ASP A 167 -11.82 28.62 -41.76
C ASP A 167 -10.70 27.62 -41.45
N GLY A 168 -10.67 27.02 -40.25
CA GLY A 168 -9.62 26.13 -39.78
C GLY A 168 -8.36 26.88 -39.36
N GLN A 169 -7.39 26.15 -38.80
CA GLN A 169 -6.10 26.69 -38.40
C GLN A 169 -4.97 25.97 -39.13
N ALA A 170 -3.92 26.71 -39.49
CA ALA A 170 -2.79 26.11 -40.17
C ALA A 170 -1.49 26.88 -39.93
N LEU A 171 -0.40 26.12 -39.87
CA LEU A 171 0.97 26.63 -39.96
C LEU A 171 1.65 25.98 -41.16
N HIS A 172 2.68 26.63 -41.70
CA HIS A 172 3.48 26.08 -42.79
C HIS A 172 4.96 26.20 -42.50
N PHE A 173 5.76 25.38 -43.18
CA PHE A 173 7.21 25.48 -43.17
C PHE A 173 7.77 24.97 -44.49
N ARG A 174 9.06 25.25 -44.72
CA ARG A 174 9.81 24.74 -45.86
C ARG A 174 10.74 23.63 -45.38
N SER A 175 10.63 22.42 -45.93
CA SER A 175 11.62 21.35 -45.71
C SER A 175 12.69 21.39 -46.79
N ASP A 176 13.91 20.99 -46.45
CA ASP A 176 14.96 20.75 -47.42
C ASP A 176 14.97 19.28 -47.89
N SER A 177 14.35 18.38 -47.12
CA SER A 177 14.09 16.98 -47.49
C SER A 177 12.97 16.83 -48.51
N ARG A 178 13.19 16.01 -49.56
CA ARG A 178 12.20 15.84 -50.64
C ARG A 178 12.17 14.48 -51.33
N GLU A 179 13.24 13.70 -51.26
CA GLU A 179 13.31 12.42 -51.97
C GLU A 179 12.91 11.27 -51.07
N ASN A 180 13.86 10.70 -50.33
CA ASN A 180 13.54 9.77 -49.26
C ASN A 180 13.23 10.57 -48.01
N VAL A 181 12.14 10.25 -47.31
CA VAL A 181 11.76 10.97 -46.09
C VAL A 181 11.18 10.01 -45.07
N THR A 182 11.42 10.31 -43.80
CA THR A 182 10.66 9.72 -42.69
C THR A 182 10.06 10.80 -41.83
N VAL A 183 8.76 10.69 -41.55
CA VAL A 183 8.00 11.62 -40.72
C VAL A 183 7.49 10.89 -39.49
N PHE A 184 7.66 11.47 -38.32
CA PHE A 184 6.94 11.10 -37.10
C PHE A 184 6.02 12.24 -36.70
N VAL A 185 4.80 11.92 -36.32
CA VAL A 185 3.85 12.87 -35.74
C VAL A 185 3.22 12.24 -34.50
N VAL A 186 3.28 12.96 -33.38
CA VAL A 186 2.48 12.62 -32.20
C VAL A 186 1.24 13.50 -32.18
N PHE A 187 0.08 12.88 -32.18
CA PHE A 187 -1.19 13.59 -32.28
C PHE A 187 -2.31 12.91 -31.48
N ARG A 188 -3.34 13.68 -31.18
CA ARG A 188 -4.66 13.19 -30.76
C ARG A 188 -5.68 13.90 -31.62
N ALA A 189 -6.28 13.22 -32.59
CA ALA A 189 -7.18 13.85 -33.54
C ALA A 189 -8.40 12.98 -33.83
N GLN A 190 -9.51 13.65 -34.14
CA GLN A 190 -10.68 13.00 -34.68
C GLN A 190 -10.49 12.86 -36.19
N GLY A 191 -10.76 11.69 -36.76
CA GLY A 191 -10.67 11.45 -38.20
C GLY A 191 -11.83 12.04 -38.97
N ALA A 192 -11.58 12.51 -40.19
CA ALA A 192 -12.64 12.88 -41.14
C ALA A 192 -12.13 12.78 -42.59
N GLY A 193 -13.04 12.49 -43.53
CA GLY A 193 -12.75 12.43 -44.95
C GLY A 193 -12.05 11.14 -45.40
N ASN A 194 -12.18 10.81 -46.70
CA ASN A 194 -11.73 9.53 -47.29
C ASN A 194 -11.03 9.72 -48.64
N SER A 195 -10.31 10.82 -48.79
CA SER A 195 -9.51 11.12 -49.98
C SER A 195 -8.24 11.85 -49.55
N ALA A 196 -7.29 11.94 -50.49
CA ALA A 196 -6.03 12.62 -50.26
C ALA A 196 -6.26 14.09 -49.89
N GLU A 197 -7.28 14.70 -50.48
CA GLU A 197 -7.71 16.07 -50.25
C GLU A 197 -8.52 16.19 -48.96
N THR A 198 -9.45 15.27 -48.69
CA THR A 198 -10.46 15.46 -47.62
C THR A 198 -10.02 15.02 -46.23
N GLN A 199 -8.94 14.25 -46.11
CA GLN A 199 -8.44 13.80 -44.80
C GLN A 199 -8.04 14.99 -43.91
N ARG A 200 -8.10 14.82 -42.59
CA ARG A 200 -7.61 15.86 -41.67
C ARG A 200 -6.10 15.89 -41.66
N LEU A 201 -5.53 16.99 -42.17
CA LEU A 201 -4.11 17.13 -42.40
C LEU A 201 -3.30 17.23 -41.10
N LEU A 202 -2.42 16.26 -40.88
CA LEU A 202 -1.40 16.30 -39.83
C LEU A 202 -0.11 16.90 -40.36
N PHE A 203 0.30 16.51 -41.57
CA PHE A 203 1.56 16.91 -42.18
C PHE A 203 1.46 16.83 -43.71
N GLY A 204 2.06 17.78 -44.43
CA GLY A 204 2.37 17.66 -45.85
C GLY A 204 1.88 18.82 -46.72
N GLY A 205 1.87 18.60 -48.03
CA GLY A 205 1.55 19.60 -49.05
C GLY A 205 0.05 19.72 -49.34
N ASP A 206 -0.31 20.81 -50.04
CA ASP A 206 -1.65 20.96 -50.59
C ASP A 206 -1.82 20.11 -51.84
N ILE A 207 -2.85 19.28 -51.87
CA ILE A 207 -2.97 18.20 -52.86
C ILE A 207 -3.72 18.63 -54.12
N GLU A 208 -4.35 19.80 -54.10
CA GLU A 208 -5.20 20.33 -55.18
C GLU A 208 -4.42 20.98 -56.32
N ASN A 209 -3.24 21.53 -56.04
CA ASN A 209 -2.42 22.25 -57.01
C ASN A 209 -1.20 21.42 -57.38
N HIS A 210 -1.25 20.86 -58.59
CA HIS A 210 -0.16 20.12 -59.21
C HIS A 210 0.98 21.09 -59.59
N HIS A 211 2.22 20.71 -59.30
CA HIS A 211 3.37 21.52 -59.65
C HIS A 211 4.05 20.99 -60.91
N THR A 212 3.84 21.70 -62.02
CA THR A 212 4.13 21.23 -63.38
C THR A 212 5.29 22.03 -63.99
N SER A 213 6.30 21.35 -64.53
CA SER A 213 7.35 21.89 -65.41
C SER A 213 7.05 21.55 -66.88
N PHE A 214 7.73 22.17 -67.84
CA PHE A 214 7.71 21.70 -69.23
C PHE A 214 8.32 20.29 -69.40
N ASN A 215 9.13 19.85 -68.43
CA ASN A 215 9.73 18.54 -68.36
C ASN A 215 9.09 17.70 -67.24
N GLN A 216 8.56 16.53 -67.58
CA GLN A 216 7.84 15.65 -66.63
C GLN A 216 8.75 15.17 -65.49
N ASP A 217 10.03 14.93 -65.78
CA ASP A 217 11.05 14.50 -64.82
C ASP A 217 11.39 15.60 -63.77
N GLU A 218 10.89 16.83 -63.96
CA GLU A 218 11.10 17.96 -63.05
C GLU A 218 9.83 18.35 -62.27
N TRP A 219 8.74 17.61 -62.45
CA TRP A 219 7.50 17.84 -61.71
C TRP A 219 7.72 17.47 -60.24
N THR A 220 7.19 18.26 -59.31
CA THR A 220 7.20 17.88 -57.90
C THR A 220 5.83 17.39 -57.49
N THR A 221 5.80 16.41 -56.60
CA THR A 221 4.54 15.77 -56.16
C THR A 221 4.20 16.17 -54.73
N ASN A 222 2.91 16.18 -54.41
CA ASN A 222 2.45 16.46 -53.06
C ASN A 222 2.18 15.15 -52.30
N LEU A 223 2.43 15.21 -51.00
CA LEU A 223 2.15 14.16 -50.03
C LEU A 223 1.34 14.79 -48.91
N SER A 224 0.32 14.07 -48.42
CA SER A 224 -0.36 14.42 -47.18
C SER A 224 -0.43 13.21 -46.27
N LEU A 225 -0.20 13.44 -45.00
CA LEU A 225 -0.44 12.52 -43.90
C LEU A 225 -1.58 13.09 -43.08
N GLY A 226 -2.53 12.24 -42.72
CA GLY A 226 -3.72 12.70 -42.03
C GLY A 226 -4.39 11.63 -41.21
N VAL A 227 -5.57 12.00 -40.70
CA VAL A 227 -6.50 11.07 -40.05
C VAL A 227 -7.81 11.08 -40.81
N ALA A 228 -8.13 9.94 -41.41
CA ALA A 228 -9.32 9.73 -42.22
C ALA A 228 -10.53 9.26 -41.39
N ASP A 229 -11.70 9.17 -42.02
CA ASP A 229 -12.91 8.63 -41.39
C ASP A 229 -12.61 7.26 -40.74
N GLY A 230 -13.19 7.02 -39.56
CA GLY A 230 -12.87 5.84 -38.75
C GLY A 230 -11.62 5.99 -37.88
N ASN A 231 -11.10 7.22 -37.73
CA ASN A 231 -9.91 7.54 -36.93
C ASN A 231 -8.69 6.73 -37.35
N VAL A 232 -8.48 6.52 -38.64
CA VAL A 232 -7.34 5.75 -39.15
C VAL A 232 -6.26 6.70 -39.67
N PHE A 233 -4.98 6.37 -39.44
CA PHE A 233 -3.88 7.10 -40.05
C PHE A 233 -3.89 6.88 -41.57
N SER A 234 -3.63 7.91 -42.35
CA SER A 234 -3.83 7.84 -43.81
C SER A 234 -2.77 8.60 -44.60
N VAL A 235 -2.53 8.13 -45.82
CA VAL A 235 -1.56 8.70 -46.76
C VAL A 235 -2.28 9.12 -48.03
N GLY A 236 -2.04 10.35 -48.46
CA GLY A 236 -2.49 10.91 -49.72
C GLY A 236 -1.33 11.32 -50.61
N ARG A 237 -1.50 11.17 -51.92
CA ARG A 237 -0.52 11.55 -52.95
C ARG A 237 -1.22 12.06 -54.19
N THR A 238 -0.71 13.14 -54.77
CA THR A 238 -1.15 13.61 -56.10
C THR A 238 0.00 14.00 -57.00
N TRP A 239 -0.17 13.70 -58.29
CA TRP A 239 0.59 14.24 -59.41
C TRP A 239 -0.32 14.42 -60.63
N GLU A 240 0.08 15.30 -61.56
CA GLU A 240 -0.71 15.54 -62.76
C GLU A 240 -0.80 14.25 -63.60
N GLY A 241 -2.02 13.87 -63.97
CA GLY A 241 -2.29 12.61 -64.70
C GLY A 241 -2.63 11.40 -63.84
N ASP A 242 -2.62 11.49 -62.49
CA ASP A 242 -2.95 10.37 -61.58
C ASP A 242 -4.45 10.00 -61.53
N GLY A 243 -5.29 10.63 -62.37
CA GLY A 243 -6.70 10.26 -62.52
C GLY A 243 -7.61 10.49 -61.30
N GLY A 244 -7.17 11.27 -60.30
CA GLY A 244 -7.95 11.59 -59.10
C GLY A 244 -7.20 11.50 -57.76
N GLY A 245 -5.88 11.32 -57.78
CA GLY A 245 -5.05 11.24 -56.58
C GLY A 245 -5.07 9.86 -55.92
N PHE A 246 -3.93 9.43 -55.41
CA PHE A 246 -3.81 8.23 -54.61
C PHE A 246 -4.14 8.55 -53.16
N PHE A 247 -5.01 7.74 -52.58
CA PHE A 247 -5.35 7.79 -51.17
C PHE A 247 -5.39 6.37 -50.61
N GLN A 248 -4.75 6.19 -49.47
CA GLN A 248 -4.75 4.93 -48.74
C GLN A 248 -5.02 5.23 -47.27
N PRO A 249 -6.20 4.86 -46.74
CA PRO A 249 -6.43 4.82 -45.31
C PRO A 249 -5.76 3.57 -44.72
N GLY A 250 -5.35 3.70 -43.47
CA GLY A 250 -4.91 2.60 -42.63
C GLY A 250 -6.05 1.67 -42.25
N SER A 251 -5.70 0.61 -41.55
CA SER A 251 -6.60 -0.44 -41.05
C SER A 251 -6.79 -0.41 -39.53
N ILE A 252 -5.97 0.38 -38.83
CA ILE A 252 -5.96 0.47 -37.36
C ILE A 252 -6.80 1.68 -36.92
N ASP A 253 -7.91 1.43 -36.24
CA ASP A 253 -8.71 2.47 -35.57
C ASP A 253 -7.92 3.00 -34.36
N LEU A 254 -7.56 4.28 -34.41
CA LEU A 254 -6.83 4.98 -33.35
C LEU A 254 -7.70 5.32 -32.14
N MET A 255 -9.01 5.09 -32.22
CA MET A 255 -10.01 5.34 -31.18
C MET A 255 -10.06 6.81 -30.72
N GLY A 256 -9.46 7.73 -31.49
CA GLY A 256 -9.26 9.12 -31.10
C GLY A 256 -8.29 9.30 -29.91
N LEU A 257 -7.53 8.27 -29.55
CA LEU A 257 -6.52 8.31 -28.49
C LEU A 257 -5.21 8.95 -28.99
N PRO A 258 -4.36 9.48 -28.09
CA PRO A 258 -3.02 9.91 -28.45
C PRO A 258 -2.25 8.78 -29.16
N SER A 259 -1.66 9.09 -30.30
CA SER A 259 -0.99 8.13 -31.17
C SER A 259 0.28 8.70 -31.78
N ILE A 260 1.24 7.82 -32.06
CA ILE A 260 2.44 8.06 -32.84
C ILE A 260 2.16 7.53 -34.24
N GLY A 261 2.05 8.43 -35.22
CA GLY A 261 2.05 8.08 -36.63
C GLY A 261 3.46 8.22 -37.20
N THR A 262 3.97 7.15 -37.78
CA THR A 262 5.23 7.15 -38.54
C THR A 262 4.92 6.92 -40.00
N PHE A 263 5.57 7.66 -40.88
CA PHE A 263 5.51 7.48 -42.32
C PHE A 263 6.91 7.43 -42.90
N THR A 264 7.18 6.47 -43.77
CA THR A 264 8.43 6.35 -44.51
C THR A 264 8.15 6.31 -46.01
N ARG A 265 8.87 7.14 -46.75
CA ARG A 265 8.97 7.07 -48.21
C ARG A 265 10.36 6.64 -48.62
N SER A 266 10.43 5.62 -49.46
CA SER A 266 11.64 5.29 -50.22
C SER A 266 11.38 5.30 -51.72
N THR A 267 12.29 5.87 -52.51
CA THR A 267 12.18 5.94 -53.97
C THR A 267 13.17 5.00 -54.67
N SER A 268 12.77 4.52 -55.84
CA SER A 268 13.60 3.82 -56.82
C SER A 268 13.19 4.28 -58.22
N VAL A 269 13.89 3.88 -59.27
CA VAL A 269 13.57 4.35 -60.63
C VAL A 269 12.11 4.05 -60.98
N ASP A 270 11.34 5.09 -61.33
CA ASP A 270 9.91 5.04 -61.65
C ASP A 270 9.06 4.33 -60.57
N SER A 271 9.50 4.37 -59.30
CA SER A 271 8.84 3.67 -58.20
C SER A 271 9.00 4.37 -56.86
N GLU A 272 8.00 4.22 -56.00
CA GLU A 272 8.12 4.57 -54.59
C GLU A 272 7.44 3.53 -53.70
N ARG A 273 7.95 3.40 -52.48
CA ARG A 273 7.31 2.64 -51.41
C ARG A 273 6.89 3.60 -50.30
N LEU A 274 5.63 3.46 -49.89
CA LEU A 274 4.98 4.22 -48.83
C LEU A 274 4.63 3.26 -47.70
N GLU A 275 5.20 3.52 -46.53
CA GLU A 275 5.00 2.71 -45.34
C GLU A 275 4.51 3.59 -44.19
N THR A 276 3.54 3.09 -43.43
CA THR A 276 3.14 3.71 -42.17
C THR A 276 3.20 2.74 -41.01
N TYR A 277 3.48 3.32 -39.85
CA TYR A 277 3.39 2.64 -38.58
C TYR A 277 2.56 3.48 -37.62
N VAL A 278 1.83 2.81 -36.74
CA VAL A 278 1.02 3.42 -35.69
C VAL A 278 1.37 2.75 -34.37
N ASN A 279 1.92 3.50 -33.43
CA ASN A 279 2.29 2.98 -32.10
C ASN A 279 3.15 1.69 -32.19
N GLY A 280 4.08 1.62 -33.14
CA GLY A 280 4.94 0.46 -33.40
C GLY A 280 4.36 -0.59 -34.35
N LEU A 281 3.05 -0.57 -34.63
CA LEU A 281 2.38 -1.51 -35.54
C LEU A 281 2.55 -1.08 -36.99
N ASN A 282 2.88 -2.02 -37.87
CA ASN A 282 2.81 -1.78 -39.31
C ASN A 282 1.34 -1.65 -39.76
N ASP A 283 1.03 -0.64 -40.58
CA ASP A 283 -0.33 -0.35 -41.00
C ASP A 283 -0.45 -0.31 -42.53
N ILE A 284 0.14 0.70 -43.19
CA ILE A 284 0.14 0.81 -44.66
C ILE A 284 1.49 0.37 -45.19
N GLY A 285 1.50 -0.38 -46.30
CA GLY A 285 2.74 -0.77 -46.98
C GLY A 285 2.54 -0.96 -48.47
N VAL A 286 2.53 0.12 -49.25
CA VAL A 286 2.18 0.12 -50.69
C VAL A 286 3.37 0.48 -51.57
N ASN A 287 3.52 -0.23 -52.69
CA ASN A 287 4.46 0.13 -53.76
C ASN A 287 3.69 0.76 -54.91
N ARG A 288 4.16 1.92 -55.39
CA ARG A 288 3.59 2.63 -56.52
C ARG A 288 4.62 2.68 -57.64
N ASN A 289 4.29 2.05 -58.76
CA ASN A 289 5.10 2.05 -59.97
C ASN A 289 4.51 3.06 -60.95
N HIS A 290 5.19 4.19 -61.14
CA HIS A 290 4.77 5.26 -62.03
C HIS A 290 5.99 6.06 -62.48
N ALA A 291 5.98 6.58 -63.71
CA ALA A 291 7.08 7.39 -64.27
C ALA A 291 7.34 8.73 -63.53
N LEU A 292 6.55 9.03 -62.50
CA LEU A 292 6.67 10.24 -61.65
C LEU A 292 6.75 9.87 -60.16
N ALA A 293 6.81 8.57 -59.84
CA ALA A 293 6.78 8.10 -58.46
C ALA A 293 8.05 8.48 -57.69
N ASP A 294 9.19 8.59 -58.37
CA ASP A 294 10.48 8.96 -57.82
C ASP A 294 10.78 10.45 -57.89
N ASN A 295 9.88 11.24 -58.45
CA ASN A 295 10.01 12.69 -58.46
C ASN A 295 10.10 13.25 -57.01
N PRO A 296 10.89 14.31 -56.79
CA PRO A 296 10.97 14.96 -55.48
C PRO A 296 9.61 15.49 -54.99
N LEU A 297 9.41 15.46 -53.68
CA LEU A 297 8.29 16.10 -53.01
C LEU A 297 8.41 17.63 -53.07
N PHE A 298 7.27 18.29 -52.94
CA PHE A 298 7.21 19.74 -52.82
C PHE A 298 7.87 20.25 -51.53
N PHE A 299 8.51 21.43 -51.60
CA PHE A 299 9.26 22.01 -50.48
C PHE A 299 8.37 22.49 -49.32
N PHE A 300 7.18 23.01 -49.62
CA PHE A 300 6.32 23.60 -48.61
C PHE A 300 5.39 22.57 -48.00
N ASN A 301 5.54 22.37 -46.71
CA ASN A 301 4.71 21.49 -45.90
C ASN A 301 3.83 22.32 -44.97
N ARG A 302 2.72 21.71 -44.56
CA ARG A 302 1.73 22.31 -43.66
C ARG A 302 1.24 21.33 -42.64
N VAL A 303 0.62 21.90 -41.61
CA VAL A 303 -0.04 21.20 -40.53
C VAL A 303 -1.41 21.85 -40.30
N GLY A 304 -2.43 21.06 -39.99
CA GLY A 304 -3.74 21.54 -39.55
C GLY A 304 -4.81 21.70 -40.64
N LYS A 305 -4.46 22.11 -41.88
CA LYS A 305 -5.46 22.29 -42.96
C LYS A 305 -4.86 22.23 -44.37
N HIS A 306 -5.63 21.68 -45.31
CA HIS A 306 -5.41 21.84 -46.77
C HIS A 306 -5.79 23.24 -47.29
N PHE A 307 -5.22 23.72 -48.41
CA PHE A 307 -5.62 25.02 -49.01
C PHE A 307 -6.86 24.87 -49.91
N ASN A 308 -7.45 26.00 -50.32
CA ASN A 308 -8.64 26.19 -51.18
C ASN A 308 -9.90 25.36 -50.89
N SER A 309 -9.97 24.76 -49.70
CA SER A 309 -11.15 24.05 -49.22
C SER A 309 -12.08 24.91 -48.40
N ASN A 310 -13.37 24.86 -48.74
CA ASN A 310 -14.47 25.30 -47.89
C ASN A 310 -15.15 24.13 -47.14
N ASP A 311 -14.65 22.90 -47.31
CA ASP A 311 -15.13 21.73 -46.56
C ASP A 311 -14.58 21.77 -45.14
N SER A 312 -15.48 21.87 -44.16
CA SER A 312 -15.15 21.85 -42.74
C SER A 312 -14.50 20.54 -42.28
N ASN A 313 -14.70 19.43 -43.00
CA ASN A 313 -14.09 18.14 -42.67
C ASN A 313 -12.56 18.13 -42.88
N ARG A 314 -12.03 19.10 -43.64
CA ARG A 314 -10.59 19.24 -43.94
C ARG A 314 -9.82 20.06 -42.91
N ASN A 315 -10.53 20.61 -41.92
CA ASN A 315 -9.91 21.27 -40.79
C ASN A 315 -9.56 20.21 -39.75
N LEU A 316 -8.30 20.17 -39.31
CA LEU A 316 -7.89 19.34 -38.20
C LEU A 316 -8.66 19.77 -36.95
N THR A 317 -9.35 18.81 -36.34
CA THR A 317 -9.86 18.92 -34.98
C THR A 317 -9.06 17.96 -34.12
N GLY A 318 -8.04 18.49 -33.45
CA GLY A 318 -7.09 17.68 -32.69
C GLY A 318 -5.88 18.44 -32.20
N ASP A 319 -4.99 17.70 -31.56
CA ASP A 319 -3.76 18.16 -30.95
C ASP A 319 -2.56 17.56 -31.67
N ILE A 320 -1.54 18.36 -31.92
CA ILE A 320 -0.22 17.90 -32.37
C ILE A 320 0.81 18.23 -31.30
N ALA A 321 1.51 17.22 -30.80
CA ALA A 321 2.50 17.40 -29.74
C ALA A 321 3.93 17.53 -30.28
N GLU A 322 4.26 16.79 -31.33
CA GLU A 322 5.62 16.69 -31.85
C GLU A 322 5.63 16.24 -33.31
N ILE A 323 6.51 16.82 -34.13
CA ILE A 323 6.74 16.44 -35.53
C ILE A 323 8.24 16.34 -35.77
N LEU A 324 8.71 15.21 -36.28
CA LEU A 324 10.09 15.00 -36.71
C LEU A 324 10.13 14.61 -38.18
N LEU A 325 11.01 15.25 -38.96
CA LEU A 325 11.27 14.96 -40.35
C LEU A 325 12.75 14.61 -40.53
N ALA A 326 13.02 13.43 -41.10
CA ALA A 326 14.35 12.99 -41.52
C ALA A 326 14.42 12.92 -43.05
N ASP A 327 15.55 13.34 -43.63
CA ASP A 327 15.78 13.39 -45.09
C ASP A 327 16.14 12.02 -45.72
N TYR A 328 15.81 10.94 -45.01
CA TYR A 328 16.14 9.58 -45.39
C TYR A 328 15.11 8.58 -44.86
N SER A 329 15.14 7.37 -45.43
CA SER A 329 14.42 6.23 -44.90
C SER A 329 15.21 5.67 -43.72
N ILE A 330 14.71 5.88 -42.50
CA ILE A 330 15.33 5.36 -41.28
C ILE A 330 15.29 3.82 -41.25
N SER A 331 16.29 3.21 -40.60
CA SER A 331 16.28 1.76 -40.35
C SER A 331 15.23 1.37 -39.30
N THR A 332 14.91 0.08 -39.21
CA THR A 332 13.96 -0.43 -38.21
C THR A 332 14.39 -0.16 -36.78
N SER A 333 15.68 -0.33 -36.45
CA SER A 333 16.19 -0.04 -35.10
C SER A 333 16.14 1.46 -34.78
N GLN A 334 16.46 2.32 -35.75
CA GLN A 334 16.33 3.77 -35.59
C GLN A 334 14.89 4.20 -35.38
N ARG A 335 13.94 3.65 -36.17
CA ARG A 335 12.51 3.89 -35.96
C ARG A 335 12.10 3.50 -34.55
N GLN A 336 12.52 2.32 -34.10
CA GLN A 336 12.22 1.82 -32.77
C GLN A 336 12.73 2.72 -31.65
N MET A 337 13.93 3.30 -31.78
CA MET A 337 14.45 4.29 -30.82
C MET A 337 13.59 5.55 -30.77
N VAL A 338 13.16 6.09 -31.92
CA VAL A 338 12.26 7.28 -31.96
C VAL A 338 10.88 6.96 -31.42
N GLU A 339 10.29 5.82 -31.80
CA GLU A 339 8.99 5.39 -31.29
C GLU A 339 9.04 5.19 -29.77
N SER A 340 10.14 4.64 -29.23
CA SER A 340 10.36 4.48 -27.78
C SER A 340 10.46 5.81 -27.05
N TYR A 341 11.24 6.76 -27.58
CA TYR A 341 11.33 8.13 -27.06
C TYR A 341 9.94 8.79 -26.96
N LEU A 342 9.18 8.77 -28.07
CA LEU A 342 7.86 9.37 -28.14
C LEU A 342 6.87 8.63 -27.23
N ALA A 343 6.95 7.30 -27.15
CA ALA A 343 6.07 6.48 -26.34
C ALA A 343 6.23 6.77 -24.84
N ILE A 344 7.46 6.85 -24.32
CA ILE A 344 7.68 7.21 -22.91
C ILE A 344 7.28 8.65 -22.62
N LYS A 345 7.60 9.59 -23.53
CA LYS A 345 7.23 11.00 -23.37
C LYS A 345 5.72 11.19 -23.35
N TYR A 346 4.99 10.47 -24.20
CA TYR A 346 3.55 10.64 -24.38
C TYR A 346 2.69 9.54 -23.74
N GLY A 347 3.29 8.61 -22.98
CA GLY A 347 2.58 7.59 -22.20
C GLY A 347 1.87 6.54 -23.06
N ILE A 348 2.36 6.30 -24.29
CA ILE A 348 1.73 5.43 -25.29
C ILE A 348 2.31 4.03 -25.18
N THR A 349 1.43 3.03 -25.05
CA THR A 349 1.82 1.62 -25.09
C THR A 349 2.04 1.16 -26.54
N LEU A 350 3.28 0.87 -26.91
CA LEU A 350 3.66 0.33 -28.21
C LEU A 350 3.31 -1.16 -28.31
N ASN A 351 3.13 -1.63 -29.54
CA ASN A 351 2.95 -3.05 -29.81
C ASN A 351 3.55 -3.45 -31.16
N ALA A 352 3.95 -4.71 -31.31
CA ALA A 352 4.63 -5.24 -32.50
C ALA A 352 3.69 -5.99 -33.45
N ALA A 353 2.54 -6.48 -32.98
CA ALA A 353 1.60 -7.23 -33.81
C ALA A 353 0.16 -7.19 -33.29
N GLY A 354 -0.80 -7.25 -34.22
CA GLY A 354 -2.22 -7.35 -33.90
C GLY A 354 -2.89 -5.99 -33.78
N GLN A 355 -3.40 -5.67 -32.58
CA GLN A 355 -4.13 -4.43 -32.30
C GLN A 355 -3.27 -3.45 -31.49
N LEU A 356 -3.74 -2.22 -31.30
CA LEU A 356 -3.07 -1.22 -30.48
C LEU A 356 -2.69 -1.76 -29.09
N GLY A 357 -1.54 -1.34 -28.56
CA GLY A 357 -1.09 -1.70 -27.21
C GLY A 357 -2.08 -1.25 -26.12
N SER A 358 -2.89 -0.23 -26.37
CA SER A 358 -4.00 0.19 -25.49
C SER A 358 -5.11 -0.87 -25.35
N ILE A 359 -5.21 -1.80 -26.30
CA ILE A 359 -6.21 -2.86 -26.32
C ILE A 359 -5.60 -4.17 -25.78
N VAL A 360 -4.50 -4.62 -26.38
CA VAL A 360 -3.93 -5.96 -26.14
C VAL A 360 -2.63 -5.97 -25.34
N GLY A 361 -2.11 -4.79 -25.00
CA GLY A 361 -0.80 -4.63 -24.39
C GLY A 361 0.34 -4.78 -25.38
N ASN A 362 1.56 -4.62 -24.90
CA ASN A 362 2.79 -4.79 -25.64
C ASN A 362 3.12 -6.29 -25.83
N LEU A 363 2.79 -6.84 -27.00
CA LEU A 363 3.05 -8.24 -27.38
C LEU A 363 4.39 -8.41 -28.12
N GLY A 364 5.45 -7.76 -27.62
CA GLY A 364 6.82 -8.01 -28.12
C GLY A 364 7.48 -6.84 -28.85
N TYR A 365 7.17 -5.60 -28.49
CA TYR A 365 7.85 -4.39 -28.93
C TYR A 365 8.79 -3.85 -27.83
N PRO A 366 10.11 -4.14 -27.86
CA PRO A 366 11.06 -3.60 -26.89
C PRO A 366 11.17 -2.07 -27.00
N TYR A 367 11.35 -1.39 -25.87
CA TYR A 367 11.63 0.04 -25.88
C TYR A 367 13.14 0.25 -25.79
N LEU A 368 13.67 1.18 -26.58
CA LEU A 368 15.09 1.47 -26.68
C LEU A 368 15.40 2.91 -26.26
N ALA A 369 16.52 3.09 -25.56
CA ALA A 369 17.17 4.38 -25.37
C ALA A 369 17.82 4.87 -26.68
N SER A 370 18.29 6.11 -26.69
CA SER A 370 18.93 6.75 -27.86
C SER A 370 20.20 6.03 -28.38
N ASP A 371 20.87 5.26 -27.52
CA ASP A 371 22.04 4.44 -27.85
C ASP A 371 21.70 2.99 -28.23
N GLY A 372 20.40 2.64 -28.25
CA GLY A 372 19.90 1.30 -28.55
C GLY A 372 19.81 0.36 -27.35
N THR A 373 20.12 0.81 -26.13
CA THR A 373 19.93 0.02 -24.90
C THR A 373 18.45 -0.27 -24.68
N VAL A 374 18.11 -1.51 -24.34
CA VAL A 374 16.72 -1.88 -24.00
C VAL A 374 16.36 -1.29 -22.63
N ILE A 375 15.30 -0.48 -22.59
CA ILE A 375 14.78 0.16 -21.37
C ILE A 375 13.45 -0.43 -20.91
N TRP A 376 12.74 -1.13 -21.82
CA TRP A 376 11.62 -1.98 -21.50
C TRP A 376 11.67 -3.24 -22.37
N ASP A 377 11.82 -4.42 -21.75
CA ASP A 377 11.78 -5.71 -22.45
C ASP A 377 10.45 -6.44 -22.17
N PRO A 378 9.50 -6.51 -23.12
CA PRO A 378 8.24 -7.22 -22.94
C PRO A 378 8.42 -8.75 -22.87
N ALA A 379 9.59 -9.30 -23.25
CA ALA A 379 9.86 -10.73 -23.14
C ALA A 379 10.12 -11.18 -21.69
N LEU A 380 10.57 -10.27 -20.82
CA LEU A 380 10.76 -10.54 -19.40
C LEU A 380 9.43 -10.52 -18.63
N ASP A 381 8.48 -9.70 -19.08
CA ASP A 381 7.29 -9.35 -18.31
C ASP A 381 5.99 -9.53 -19.10
N SER A 382 5.76 -10.76 -19.57
CA SER A 382 4.63 -11.06 -20.45
C SER A 382 3.25 -10.75 -19.87
N ASN A 383 3.10 -10.78 -18.53
CA ASN A 383 1.86 -10.39 -17.84
C ASN A 383 1.71 -8.87 -17.74
N TYR A 384 2.80 -8.16 -17.45
CA TYR A 384 2.83 -6.70 -17.26
C TYR A 384 3.04 -5.98 -18.58
N ARG A 385 2.07 -6.06 -19.48
CA ARG A 385 2.20 -5.55 -20.85
C ARG A 385 1.33 -4.33 -21.13
N PHE A 386 0.52 -3.88 -20.18
CA PHE A 386 -0.45 -2.80 -20.37
C PHE A 386 0.04 -1.50 -19.74
N ASP A 387 -0.55 -0.39 -20.19
CA ASP A 387 -0.41 0.93 -19.56
C ASP A 387 1.04 1.38 -19.29
N ILE A 388 1.95 1.07 -20.24
CA ILE A 388 3.37 1.38 -20.11
C ILE A 388 3.57 2.89 -20.07
N ALA A 389 4.20 3.37 -19.00
CA ALA A 389 4.61 4.76 -18.80
C ALA A 389 5.92 4.81 -18.02
N GLY A 390 6.60 5.96 -18.04
CA GLY A 390 7.90 6.06 -17.39
C GLY A 390 8.38 7.48 -17.14
N LEU A 391 9.26 7.59 -16.15
CA LEU A 391 10.13 8.74 -15.93
C LEU A 391 11.47 8.47 -16.61
N GLY A 392 12.10 9.51 -17.13
CA GLY A 392 13.42 9.31 -17.73
C GLY A 392 14.14 10.57 -18.18
N ARG A 393 15.46 10.43 -18.26
CA ARG A 393 16.38 11.37 -18.92
C ARG A 393 17.15 10.60 -19.98
N ASP A 394 17.19 11.17 -21.17
CA ASP A 394 18.00 10.65 -22.26
C ASP A 394 18.33 11.81 -23.19
N ARG A 395 19.60 12.02 -23.46
CA ARG A 395 20.06 13.12 -24.30
C ARG A 395 21.08 12.57 -25.29
N PHE A 396 21.08 13.10 -26.51
CA PHE A 396 22.10 12.80 -27.51
C PHE A 396 22.58 14.10 -28.16
N ASP A 397 23.89 14.31 -28.26
CA ASP A 397 24.47 15.52 -28.87
C ASP A 397 24.72 15.35 -30.37
N ASP A 398 24.42 16.41 -31.10
CA ASP A 398 24.36 16.45 -32.54
C ASP A 398 25.63 17.13 -33.08
N ILE A 399 26.59 16.32 -33.60
CA ILE A 399 27.67 16.64 -34.57
C ILE A 399 29.10 16.78 -33.96
N ILE A 400 30.19 16.16 -34.48
CA ILE A 400 30.69 16.11 -35.88
C ILE A 400 31.03 14.69 -36.38
N GLY A 401 30.33 14.22 -37.44
CA GLY A 401 30.82 13.17 -38.35
C GLY A 401 29.85 12.07 -38.81
N GLY A 402 28.59 12.04 -38.37
CA GLY A 402 27.65 10.97 -38.75
C GLY A 402 26.17 11.31 -38.58
N LEU A 403 25.32 10.43 -39.12
CA LEU A 403 23.85 10.51 -39.13
C LEU A 403 23.33 10.21 -37.73
N SER A 404 22.82 11.20 -36.98
CA SER A 404 22.20 10.90 -35.69
C SER A 404 20.90 11.65 -35.47
N LEU A 405 19.98 10.97 -34.81
CA LEU A 405 18.69 11.50 -34.40
C LEU A 405 18.93 12.35 -33.14
N ARG A 406 18.34 13.53 -33.08
CA ARG A 406 18.40 14.33 -31.85
C ARG A 406 17.49 13.65 -30.82
N TYR A 407 17.96 13.51 -29.58
CA TYR A 407 17.17 13.05 -28.44
C TYR A 407 17.40 13.97 -27.26
N ASP A 408 16.33 14.36 -26.58
CA ASP A 408 16.35 15.27 -25.44
C ASP A 408 15.09 15.04 -24.61
N GLN A 409 15.06 13.89 -23.94
CA GLN A 409 13.97 13.44 -23.07
C GLN A 409 14.26 13.90 -21.65
N HIS A 410 13.26 14.49 -21.02
CA HIS A 410 13.28 14.78 -19.59
C HIS A 410 11.87 14.65 -19.03
N GLN A 411 11.41 13.41 -18.90
CA GLN A 411 10.09 13.07 -18.41
C GLN A 411 10.13 12.94 -16.89
N ARG A 412 9.67 13.97 -16.18
CA ARG A 412 9.71 14.10 -14.71
C ARG A 412 8.36 13.85 -14.04
N ILE A 413 7.30 13.70 -14.83
CA ILE A 413 5.99 13.23 -14.40
C ILE A 413 5.39 12.42 -15.53
N SER A 414 4.74 11.30 -15.26
CA SER A 414 4.23 10.42 -16.32
C SER A 414 3.04 9.58 -15.87
N GLN A 415 2.16 9.26 -16.81
CA GLN A 415 1.00 8.37 -16.72
C GLN A 415 0.70 7.84 -18.12
N SER A 416 0.22 6.60 -18.23
CA SER A 416 -0.23 6.08 -19.51
C SER A 416 -1.49 6.80 -20.00
N VAL A 417 -1.60 7.01 -21.32
CA VAL A 417 -2.77 7.63 -21.94
C VAL A 417 -3.93 6.65 -22.16
N ASN A 418 -3.73 5.37 -21.87
CA ASN A 418 -4.76 4.35 -22.05
C ASN A 418 -5.94 4.57 -21.09
N SER A 419 -7.14 4.22 -21.55
CA SER A 419 -8.33 4.24 -20.70
C SER A 419 -8.20 3.21 -19.57
N GLY A 420 -8.32 3.66 -18.32
CA GLY A 420 -8.24 2.79 -17.13
C GLY A 420 -6.86 2.72 -16.47
N ALA A 421 -5.87 3.43 -17.00
CA ALA A 421 -4.58 3.62 -16.33
C ALA A 421 -4.74 4.52 -15.10
N ILE A 422 -4.44 3.99 -13.92
CA ILE A 422 -4.68 4.69 -12.63
C ILE A 422 -3.40 5.17 -11.93
N VAL A 423 -2.22 4.70 -12.36
CA VAL A 423 -0.93 5.08 -11.75
C VAL A 423 -0.27 6.22 -12.52
N ALA A 424 0.05 7.29 -11.79
CA ALA A 424 0.96 8.33 -12.24
C ALA A 424 2.15 8.41 -11.28
N MET A 425 3.35 8.65 -11.80
CA MET A 425 4.54 8.93 -10.97
C MET A 425 5.15 10.28 -11.32
N SER A 426 5.76 10.91 -10.33
CA SER A 426 6.38 12.24 -10.42
C SER A 426 7.68 12.30 -9.63
N THR A 427 8.66 13.09 -10.07
CA THR A 427 9.93 13.31 -9.34
C THR A 427 9.79 14.27 -8.15
N ASN A 428 8.60 14.83 -7.95
CA ASN A 428 8.21 15.60 -6.77
C ASN A 428 6.75 15.29 -6.40
N THR A 429 6.26 15.90 -5.32
CA THR A 429 4.91 15.67 -4.79
C THR A 429 3.77 16.33 -5.59
N SER A 430 4.06 17.07 -6.67
CA SER A 430 3.05 17.80 -7.43
C SER A 430 2.57 17.04 -8.67
N PHE A 431 1.27 16.79 -8.74
CA PHE A 431 0.57 16.25 -9.92
C PHE A 431 -0.31 17.29 -10.64
N ALA A 432 -0.26 18.55 -10.20
CA ALA A 432 -1.15 19.61 -10.69
C ALA A 432 -0.64 20.34 -11.94
N THR A 433 0.65 20.23 -12.25
CA THR A 433 1.32 20.99 -13.30
C THR A 433 1.90 20.09 -14.40
N ASP A 434 2.21 20.69 -15.54
CA ASP A 434 2.80 19.99 -16.69
C ASP A 434 4.25 19.52 -16.40
N ASN A 435 4.81 18.74 -17.33
CA ASN A 435 6.18 18.24 -17.24
C ASN A 435 7.25 19.35 -17.36
N LEU A 436 6.86 20.56 -17.79
CA LEU A 436 7.75 21.70 -17.95
C LEU A 436 7.92 22.53 -16.67
N ASP A 437 7.14 22.26 -15.63
CA ASP A 437 7.28 22.90 -14.33
C ASP A 437 8.74 22.76 -13.81
N GLN A 438 9.38 23.91 -13.61
CA GLN A 438 10.78 23.98 -13.20
C GLN A 438 10.99 23.59 -11.73
N SER A 439 9.93 23.51 -10.92
CA SER A 439 10.01 23.02 -9.53
C SER A 439 10.14 21.49 -9.43
N ARG A 440 9.97 20.76 -10.55
CA ARG A 440 10.15 19.31 -10.59
C ARG A 440 11.63 18.96 -10.48
N THR A 441 11.95 18.07 -9.55
CA THR A 441 13.30 17.53 -9.35
C THR A 441 13.83 17.00 -10.68
N GLU A 442 15.02 17.44 -11.05
CA GLU A 442 15.66 17.01 -12.28
C GLU A 442 16.15 15.56 -12.16
N ILE A 443 15.89 14.77 -13.20
CA ILE A 443 16.53 13.47 -13.40
C ILE A 443 17.92 13.71 -14.00
N ASP A 444 18.93 12.99 -13.49
CA ASP A 444 20.35 13.01 -13.90
C ASP A 444 21.20 14.16 -13.29
N ASN A 445 21.32 14.16 -11.96
CA ASN A 445 22.43 14.80 -11.26
C ASN A 445 23.60 13.80 -11.28
N THR A 446 24.73 14.14 -11.90
CA THR A 446 25.87 13.22 -11.91
C THR A 446 26.57 13.20 -10.56
N THR A 447 27.38 12.18 -10.32
CA THR A 447 28.23 12.08 -9.13
C THR A 447 29.14 13.32 -9.02
N GLY A 448 28.79 14.27 -8.16
CA GLY A 448 29.50 15.55 -8.02
C GLY A 448 28.62 16.81 -8.06
N GLY A 449 27.30 16.70 -8.26
CA GLY A 449 26.36 17.81 -8.07
C GLY A 449 26.26 18.79 -9.24
N ALA A 450 26.73 18.40 -10.44
CA ALA A 450 26.59 19.21 -11.64
C ALA A 450 25.61 18.54 -12.62
N PRO A 451 24.61 19.27 -13.17
CA PRO A 451 23.80 18.75 -14.27
C PRO A 451 24.73 18.37 -15.41
N SER A 452 24.57 17.17 -15.96
CA SER A 452 25.34 16.83 -17.14
C SER A 452 24.73 17.50 -18.37
N LEU A 453 25.08 18.76 -18.55
CA LEU A 453 24.71 19.54 -19.72
C LEU A 453 25.27 18.92 -21.03
N ASN A 454 26.16 17.92 -20.94
CA ASN A 454 26.81 17.25 -22.06
C ASN A 454 26.74 15.70 -21.99
N SER A 455 25.94 15.10 -21.10
CA SER A 455 25.81 13.64 -21.01
C SER A 455 25.02 13.09 -22.20
N HIS A 456 25.44 11.93 -22.71
CA HIS A 456 24.65 11.10 -23.64
C HIS A 456 24.09 9.85 -22.98
N LEU A 457 24.03 9.86 -21.65
CA LEU A 457 23.61 8.73 -20.85
C LEU A 457 22.09 8.72 -20.71
N HIS A 458 21.57 7.54 -20.45
CA HIS A 458 20.15 7.30 -20.26
C HIS A 458 19.86 6.79 -18.84
N ASN A 459 18.75 7.25 -18.26
CA ASN A 459 18.28 6.82 -16.96
C ASN A 459 16.75 6.79 -16.98
N TYR A 460 16.17 5.63 -16.68
CA TYR A 460 14.74 5.38 -16.83
C TYR A 460 14.19 4.59 -15.64
N LEU A 461 12.96 4.94 -15.27
CA LEU A 461 12.09 4.19 -14.37
C LEU A 461 10.76 4.02 -15.10
N ILE A 462 10.53 2.82 -15.64
CA ILE A 462 9.35 2.49 -16.43
C ILE A 462 8.51 1.48 -15.66
N TRP A 463 7.19 1.64 -15.72
CA TRP A 463 6.24 0.71 -15.15
C TRP A 463 5.19 0.26 -16.17
N ALA A 464 4.67 -0.94 -15.98
CA ALA A 464 3.59 -1.50 -16.76
C ALA A 464 2.64 -2.30 -15.88
N SER A 465 1.36 -2.34 -16.25
CA SER A 465 0.31 -3.05 -15.53
C SER A 465 0.03 -4.42 -16.11
N ASP A 466 -0.42 -5.33 -15.26
CA ASP A 466 -1.05 -6.60 -15.64
C ASP A 466 -2.53 -6.44 -16.07
N ARG A 467 -3.12 -5.28 -15.78
CA ARG A 467 -4.54 -4.92 -15.99
C ARG A 467 -5.51 -5.79 -15.17
N GLY A 468 -5.10 -6.32 -14.02
CA GLY A 468 -5.97 -6.98 -13.05
C GLY A 468 -7.11 -6.06 -12.57
N SER A 469 -8.07 -6.58 -11.80
CA SER A 469 -9.14 -5.73 -11.24
C SER A 469 -8.58 -4.68 -10.29
N VAL A 470 -9.15 -3.47 -10.30
CA VAL A 470 -8.84 -2.46 -9.28
C VAL A 470 -9.61 -2.69 -7.98
N ASN A 471 -10.43 -3.73 -7.91
CA ASN A 471 -11.20 -4.06 -6.72
C ASN A 471 -10.42 -4.99 -5.79
N GLN A 472 -10.88 -5.05 -4.55
CA GLN A 472 -10.28 -5.86 -3.52
C GLN A 472 -10.28 -7.35 -3.85
N THR A 473 -9.24 -8.03 -3.42
CA THR A 473 -9.06 -9.47 -3.49
C THR A 473 -8.35 -9.99 -2.24
N ALA A 474 -8.62 -11.26 -1.91
CA ALA A 474 -7.89 -12.03 -0.90
C ALA A 474 -6.89 -13.01 -1.53
N VAL A 475 -6.80 -13.05 -2.87
CA VAL A 475 -5.79 -13.84 -3.58
C VAL A 475 -4.42 -13.22 -3.30
N GLU A 476 -3.45 -14.06 -2.96
CA GLU A 476 -2.08 -13.65 -2.62
C GLU A 476 -2.01 -12.55 -1.55
N LEU A 477 -2.92 -12.58 -0.58
CA LEU A 477 -2.92 -11.65 0.53
C LEU A 477 -1.89 -12.10 1.59
N PRO A 478 -0.83 -11.31 1.87
CA PRO A 478 0.14 -11.65 2.91
C PRO A 478 -0.48 -11.57 4.31
N THR A 479 0.13 -12.26 5.28
CA THR A 479 -0.24 -12.15 6.70
C THR A 479 -0.07 -10.72 7.21
N GLY A 480 -0.99 -10.23 8.05
CA GLY A 480 -1.01 -8.83 8.52
C GLY A 480 -1.81 -7.86 7.64
N TYR A 481 -2.31 -8.31 6.47
CA TYR A 481 -3.05 -7.47 5.54
C TYR A 481 -4.54 -7.84 5.50
N SER A 482 -5.40 -6.82 5.42
CA SER A 482 -6.86 -7.00 5.42
C SER A 482 -7.45 -7.13 4.01
N ALA A 483 -6.85 -6.46 3.03
CA ALA A 483 -7.21 -6.53 1.62
C ALA A 483 -6.07 -6.01 0.74
N ARG A 484 -6.04 -6.46 -0.53
CA ARG A 484 -5.24 -5.84 -1.60
C ARG A 484 -6.07 -5.66 -2.86
N ILE A 485 -5.65 -4.82 -3.82
CA ILE A 485 -6.24 -4.89 -5.17
C ILE A 485 -5.59 -6.03 -5.97
N GLU A 486 -6.33 -6.60 -6.92
CA GLU A 486 -5.79 -7.64 -7.83
C GLU A 486 -4.76 -7.04 -8.81
N ARG A 487 -4.95 -5.78 -9.22
CA ARG A 487 -4.06 -5.14 -10.18
C ARG A 487 -2.66 -4.92 -9.63
N GLU A 488 -1.68 -5.17 -10.48
CA GLU A 488 -0.26 -5.08 -10.17
C GLU A 488 0.48 -4.32 -11.26
N TRP A 489 1.66 -3.81 -10.87
CA TRP A 489 2.57 -3.13 -11.77
C TRP A 489 4.00 -3.57 -11.56
N LYS A 490 4.70 -3.77 -12.66
CA LYS A 490 6.11 -4.16 -12.68
C LYS A 490 6.99 -2.99 -13.04
N ILE A 491 8.13 -2.87 -12.36
CA ILE A 491 9.17 -1.88 -12.62
C ILE A 491 10.27 -2.47 -13.50
N GLN A 492 10.63 -1.77 -14.57
CA GLN A 492 11.95 -1.90 -15.20
C GLN A 492 12.71 -0.58 -15.04
N LYS A 493 13.83 -0.67 -14.33
CA LYS A 493 14.75 0.44 -14.07
C LYS A 493 16.02 0.25 -14.90
N THR A 494 16.46 1.31 -15.59
CA THR A 494 17.71 1.32 -16.36
C THR A 494 18.55 2.50 -15.92
N VAL A 495 19.81 2.25 -15.57
CA VAL A 495 20.73 3.27 -15.05
C VAL A 495 22.05 3.19 -15.80
N SER A 496 22.42 4.27 -16.47
CA SER A 496 23.73 4.39 -17.11
C SER A 496 24.87 4.55 -16.07
N PRO A 497 26.10 4.11 -16.38
CA PRO A 497 27.25 4.30 -15.50
C PRO A 497 27.51 5.77 -15.14
N GLY A 498 27.63 6.08 -13.85
CA GLY A 498 27.95 7.43 -13.37
C GLY A 498 26.74 8.38 -13.24
N VAL A 499 25.52 7.86 -13.43
CA VAL A 499 24.26 8.58 -13.21
C VAL A 499 23.58 8.04 -11.95
N ASP A 500 23.07 8.94 -11.12
CA ASP A 500 22.27 8.53 -9.96
C ASP A 500 20.92 7.95 -10.41
N PRO A 501 20.48 6.80 -9.87
CA PRO A 501 19.18 6.24 -10.18
C PRO A 501 18.02 7.19 -9.83
N ILE A 502 16.91 7.09 -10.58
CA ILE A 502 15.67 7.78 -10.23
C ILE A 502 15.13 7.18 -8.92
N ASN A 503 15.14 7.96 -7.85
CA ASN A 503 14.72 7.58 -6.50
C ASN A 503 13.84 8.67 -5.87
N GLY A 504 13.15 8.33 -4.77
CA GLY A 504 12.35 9.30 -4.00
C GLY A 504 11.17 9.89 -4.80
N VAL A 505 10.57 9.10 -5.68
CA VAL A 505 9.43 9.53 -6.49
C VAL A 505 8.16 9.62 -5.65
N SER A 506 7.20 10.40 -6.13
CA SER A 506 5.82 10.36 -5.65
C SER A 506 4.97 9.52 -6.61
N VAL A 507 4.13 8.66 -6.05
CA VAL A 507 3.17 7.81 -6.76
C VAL A 507 1.77 8.29 -6.41
N ARG A 508 0.94 8.53 -7.44
CA ARG A 508 -0.49 8.78 -7.30
C ARG A 508 -1.26 7.62 -7.92
N VAL A 509 -2.19 7.04 -7.17
CA VAL A 509 -3.09 6.00 -7.65
C VAL A 509 -4.54 6.48 -7.58
N ASP A 510 -5.22 6.52 -8.71
CA ASP A 510 -6.65 6.87 -8.80
C ASP A 510 -7.52 5.67 -8.41
N LEU A 511 -8.20 5.76 -7.26
CA LEU A 511 -9.10 4.73 -6.73
C LEU A 511 -10.58 5.09 -6.91
N SER A 512 -10.92 6.10 -7.71
CA SER A 512 -12.31 6.53 -7.91
C SER A 512 -13.22 5.45 -8.51
N GLY A 513 -12.65 4.51 -9.26
CA GLY A 513 -13.34 3.34 -9.82
C GLY A 513 -13.15 2.03 -9.04
N SER A 514 -12.55 2.07 -7.86
CA SER A 514 -12.23 0.91 -7.03
C SER A 514 -13.17 0.82 -5.83
N ASP A 515 -13.49 -0.40 -5.39
CA ASP A 515 -14.17 -0.64 -4.11
C ASP A 515 -13.23 -0.55 -2.88
N MET A 516 -11.92 -0.37 -3.11
CA MET A 516 -10.87 -0.39 -2.08
C MET A 516 -11.12 0.61 -0.94
N LEU A 517 -11.63 1.80 -1.22
CA LEU A 517 -11.92 2.82 -0.19
C LEU A 517 -13.37 2.78 0.33
N SER A 518 -14.23 1.96 -0.27
CA SER A 518 -15.67 1.92 0.02
C SER A 518 -16.10 0.72 0.87
N ASN A 519 -15.33 -0.36 0.85
CA ASN A 519 -15.53 -1.51 1.71
C ASN A 519 -14.87 -1.26 3.08
N PRO A 520 -15.41 -1.88 4.15
CA PRO A 520 -14.81 -1.79 5.49
C PRO A 520 -13.46 -2.51 5.50
N ASN A 521 -12.40 -1.74 5.28
CA ASN A 521 -11.04 -2.20 5.53
C ASN A 521 -10.56 -1.65 6.85
N CYS A 522 -9.61 -2.37 7.44
CA CYS A 522 -8.95 -1.94 8.65
C CYS A 522 -7.43 -1.90 8.45
N GLY A 523 -6.77 -1.04 9.21
CA GLY A 523 -5.37 -0.68 9.05
C GLY A 523 -5.15 0.54 8.15
N THR A 524 -3.91 0.69 7.69
CA THR A 524 -3.45 1.81 6.86
C THR A 524 -3.31 1.38 5.40
N LEU A 525 -3.73 2.24 4.46
CA LEU A 525 -3.50 2.00 3.04
C LEU A 525 -2.00 2.13 2.74
N VAL A 526 -1.41 1.11 2.15
CA VAL A 526 0.01 1.05 1.80
C VAL A 526 0.19 0.76 0.31
N LEU A 527 1.27 1.29 -0.25
CA LEU A 527 1.88 0.79 -1.47
C LEU A 527 2.73 -0.41 -1.06
N LEU A 528 2.28 -1.60 -1.46
CA LEU A 528 2.95 -2.85 -1.15
C LEU A 528 3.86 -3.22 -2.32
N ILE A 529 5.15 -3.39 -2.05
CA ILE A 529 6.18 -3.72 -3.04
C ILE A 529 6.72 -5.11 -2.73
N ASP A 530 6.58 -6.01 -3.70
CA ASP A 530 7.30 -7.27 -3.77
C ASP A 530 8.73 -6.99 -4.28
N ASN A 531 9.71 -7.30 -3.43
CA ASN A 531 11.12 -6.98 -3.69
C ASN A 531 11.85 -8.01 -4.54
N ASP A 532 11.39 -9.26 -4.61
CA ASP A 532 12.03 -10.26 -5.48
C ASP A 532 11.41 -10.32 -6.88
N GLY A 533 10.20 -9.77 -7.00
CA GLY A 533 9.60 -9.39 -8.27
C GLY A 533 8.91 -10.54 -8.99
N ASP A 534 8.67 -11.67 -8.37
CA ASP A 534 7.94 -12.75 -9.02
C ASP A 534 6.42 -12.48 -9.11
N GLY A 535 5.93 -11.48 -8.39
CA GLY A 535 4.51 -11.10 -8.32
C GLY A 535 3.71 -11.90 -7.30
N ASP A 536 4.35 -12.80 -6.53
CA ASP A 536 3.71 -13.53 -5.43
C ASP A 536 3.91 -12.77 -4.11
N PHE A 537 2.91 -11.96 -3.78
CA PHE A 537 2.88 -11.19 -2.53
C PHE A 537 2.79 -12.06 -1.26
N THR A 538 2.71 -13.40 -1.33
CA THR A 538 2.74 -14.28 -0.16
C THR A 538 4.14 -14.77 0.21
N THR A 539 5.13 -14.52 -0.65
CA THR A 539 6.51 -14.92 -0.44
C THR A 539 7.47 -13.73 -0.57
N GLY A 540 8.78 -14.01 -0.51
CA GLY A 540 9.77 -12.96 -0.62
C GLY A 540 9.81 -11.97 0.55
N LEU A 541 10.61 -10.90 0.36
CA LEU A 541 10.60 -9.75 1.25
C LEU A 541 9.60 -8.73 0.68
N LEU A 542 8.71 -8.22 1.53
CA LEU A 542 7.77 -7.17 1.15
C LEU A 542 8.17 -5.83 1.78
N THR A 543 7.98 -4.74 1.05
CA THR A 543 8.11 -3.37 1.55
C THR A 543 6.75 -2.69 1.50
N ALA A 544 6.23 -2.25 2.65
CA ALA A 544 4.99 -1.49 2.73
C ALA A 544 5.29 0.00 2.97
N ILE A 545 4.78 0.86 2.09
CA ILE A 545 4.92 2.32 2.21
C ILE A 545 3.54 2.93 2.48
N PRO A 546 3.29 3.52 3.67
CA PRO A 546 2.02 4.15 3.99
C PRO A 546 1.67 5.28 3.02
N ASN A 547 0.37 5.43 2.74
CA ASN A 547 -0.12 6.58 1.99
C ASN A 547 0.16 7.87 2.77
N THR A 548 0.62 8.91 2.08
CA THR A 548 0.82 10.24 2.68
C THR A 548 -0.49 11.01 2.77
N SER A 549 -1.38 10.81 1.80
CA SER A 549 -2.73 11.37 1.80
C SER A 549 -3.66 10.63 0.84
N ILE A 550 -4.97 10.84 1.03
CA ILE A 550 -6.01 10.51 0.04
C ILE A 550 -6.85 11.78 -0.14
N ASP A 551 -7.06 12.21 -1.38
CA ASP A 551 -7.85 13.42 -1.66
C ASP A 551 -9.35 13.13 -1.84
N GLY A 552 -10.16 14.20 -1.97
CA GLY A 552 -11.61 14.09 -2.13
C GLY A 552 -12.07 13.51 -3.48
N ALA A 553 -11.14 13.24 -4.41
CA ALA A 553 -11.39 12.53 -5.66
C ALA A 553 -10.92 11.07 -5.59
N ASN A 554 -10.58 10.56 -4.40
CA ASN A 554 -10.07 9.21 -4.15
C ASN A 554 -8.72 8.92 -4.81
N ASN A 555 -7.87 9.93 -5.02
CA ASN A 555 -6.47 9.67 -5.35
C ASN A 555 -5.68 9.40 -4.07
N ALA A 556 -5.01 8.26 -4.00
CA ALA A 556 -4.04 7.93 -2.96
C ALA A 556 -2.64 8.38 -3.38
N TYR A 557 -1.90 9.00 -2.47
CA TYR A 557 -0.55 9.52 -2.70
C TYR A 557 0.46 8.80 -1.81
N PHE A 558 1.62 8.47 -2.37
CA PHE A 558 2.75 7.85 -1.69
C PHE A 558 4.01 8.60 -2.10
N ASP A 559 4.68 9.25 -1.14
CA ASP A 559 5.85 10.08 -1.42
C ASP A 559 7.14 9.40 -0.97
N ASN A 560 8.26 9.84 -1.54
CA ASN A 560 9.60 9.33 -1.24
C ASN A 560 9.77 7.81 -1.51
N VAL A 561 9.07 7.31 -2.52
CA VAL A 561 9.13 5.90 -2.95
C VAL A 561 10.40 5.68 -3.76
N THR A 562 11.14 4.61 -3.46
CA THR A 562 12.31 4.20 -4.24
C THR A 562 12.09 2.78 -4.72
N PHE A 563 12.03 2.62 -6.05
CA PHE A 563 11.89 1.33 -6.69
C PHE A 563 13.22 0.80 -7.20
N GLU A 564 13.38 -0.52 -7.15
CA GLU A 564 14.47 -1.26 -7.77
C GLU A 564 14.00 -2.00 -9.03
N HIS A 565 14.97 -2.40 -9.86
CA HIS A 565 14.68 -3.14 -11.09
C HIS A 565 13.94 -4.45 -10.77
N ALA A 566 12.93 -4.77 -11.58
CA ALA A 566 12.09 -5.95 -11.47
C ALA A 566 11.15 -6.00 -10.25
N GLN A 567 11.04 -4.97 -9.42
CA GLN A 567 10.02 -5.00 -8.35
C GLN A 567 8.60 -5.00 -8.92
N VAL A 568 7.69 -5.68 -8.22
CA VAL A 568 6.25 -5.62 -8.48
C VAL A 568 5.61 -4.83 -7.34
N PHE A 569 4.58 -4.04 -7.62
CA PHE A 569 3.83 -3.35 -6.58
C PHE A 569 2.33 -3.41 -6.80
N THR A 570 1.60 -3.29 -5.69
CA THR A 570 0.15 -3.18 -5.63
C THR A 570 -0.26 -2.26 -4.48
N LEU A 571 -1.55 -2.13 -4.21
CA LEU A 571 -2.07 -1.47 -3.02
C LEU A 571 -2.67 -2.49 -2.07
N ALA A 572 -2.47 -2.27 -0.78
CA ALA A 572 -3.04 -3.11 0.27
C ALA A 572 -3.39 -2.31 1.53
N PHE A 573 -4.20 -2.87 2.41
CA PHE A 573 -4.40 -2.38 3.76
C PHE A 573 -3.60 -3.25 4.73
N LEU A 574 -2.70 -2.61 5.46
CA LEU A 574 -1.82 -3.24 6.43
C LEU A 574 -2.24 -2.82 7.83
N ASP A 575 -2.41 -3.79 8.72
CA ASP A 575 -2.57 -3.54 10.14
C ASP A 575 -1.33 -3.98 10.91
N THR A 576 -0.74 -3.03 11.64
CA THR A 576 0.45 -3.25 12.47
C THR A 576 0.22 -2.84 13.91
N GLU A 577 -1.00 -2.44 14.27
CA GLU A 577 -1.31 -2.07 15.64
C GLU A 577 -1.50 -3.35 16.44
N ASP A 578 -0.76 -3.50 17.53
CA ASP A 578 -0.99 -4.61 18.44
C ASP A 578 -2.30 -4.39 19.22
N PRO A 579 -3.04 -5.45 19.58
CA PRO A 579 -4.22 -5.34 20.42
C PRO A 579 -3.87 -4.75 21.80
N THR A 580 -4.88 -4.24 22.52
CA THR A 580 -4.75 -3.73 23.88
C THR A 580 -5.53 -4.59 24.86
N ALA A 581 -4.96 -4.86 26.04
CA ALA A 581 -5.59 -5.53 27.17
C ALA A 581 -4.78 -5.25 28.45
N SER A 582 -5.39 -5.36 29.62
CA SER A 582 -4.75 -5.09 30.91
C SER A 582 -4.22 -6.35 31.60
N ASP A 583 -3.12 -6.19 32.35
CA ASP A 583 -2.71 -7.19 33.33
C ASP A 583 -3.80 -7.35 34.41
N GLN A 584 -4.07 -8.59 34.79
CA GLN A 584 -5.11 -8.95 35.75
C GLN A 584 -4.49 -9.41 37.07
N VAL A 585 -5.21 -9.16 38.17
CA VAL A 585 -4.81 -9.62 39.51
C VAL A 585 -5.98 -10.31 40.19
N SER A 586 -5.75 -11.49 40.74
CA SER A 586 -6.73 -12.20 41.55
C SER A 586 -6.11 -12.69 42.85
N THR A 587 -6.96 -12.80 43.88
CA THR A 587 -6.58 -13.38 45.16
C THR A 587 -7.57 -14.49 45.48
N VAL A 588 -7.07 -15.66 45.90
CA VAL A 588 -7.90 -16.85 46.20
C VAL A 588 -7.39 -17.59 47.43
N CYS A 589 -8.22 -18.49 47.96
CA CYS A 589 -7.88 -19.36 49.09
C CYS A 589 -7.66 -20.80 48.63
N ASP A 590 -6.63 -21.43 49.21
CA ASP A 590 -6.25 -22.84 49.13
C ASP A 590 -5.85 -23.38 47.76
N THR A 591 -6.64 -23.14 46.72
CA THR A 591 -6.39 -23.66 45.37
C THR A 591 -6.54 -22.55 44.33
N ALA A 592 -5.54 -22.45 43.45
CA ALA A 592 -5.62 -21.58 42.30
C ALA A 592 -6.80 -21.98 41.39
N PRO A 593 -7.53 -21.02 40.79
CA PRO A 593 -8.56 -21.33 39.81
C PRO A 593 -7.95 -22.04 38.60
N ALA A 594 -8.75 -22.81 37.85
CA ALA A 594 -8.30 -23.36 36.58
C ALA A 594 -7.88 -22.25 35.60
N VAL A 595 -7.07 -22.58 34.60
CA VAL A 595 -6.74 -21.65 33.51
C VAL A 595 -8.03 -21.25 32.78
N ASP A 596 -8.26 -19.95 32.64
CA ASP A 596 -9.47 -19.39 32.05
C ASP A 596 -9.11 -18.13 31.25
N PRO A 597 -9.14 -18.17 29.90
CA PRO A 597 -8.89 -17.01 29.05
C PRO A 597 -9.86 -15.86 29.27
N ASP A 598 -11.09 -16.13 29.74
CA ASP A 598 -12.14 -15.11 29.95
C ASP A 598 -11.83 -14.18 31.14
N VAL A 599 -10.72 -14.42 31.86
CA VAL A 599 -10.18 -13.50 32.88
C VAL A 599 -9.66 -12.21 32.24
N ILE A 600 -9.19 -12.27 30.99
CA ILE A 600 -8.90 -11.09 30.20
C ILE A 600 -10.23 -10.69 29.55
N ASP A 601 -10.79 -9.55 29.94
CA ASP A 601 -12.14 -9.11 29.55
C ASP A 601 -12.20 -7.68 28.97
N ASP A 602 -11.05 -7.02 28.84
CA ASP A 602 -10.89 -5.68 28.31
C ASP A 602 -10.09 -5.64 27.00
N GLU A 603 -9.96 -6.78 26.33
CA GLU A 603 -9.26 -6.89 25.07
C GLU A 603 -9.97 -6.10 23.96
N THR A 604 -9.25 -5.16 23.36
CA THR A 604 -9.76 -4.35 22.26
C THR A 604 -8.68 -4.07 21.24
N ASP A 605 -9.10 -3.87 19.99
CA ASP A 605 -8.21 -3.62 18.87
C ASP A 605 -8.92 -2.73 17.82
N ASN A 606 -8.15 -2.04 16.98
CA ASN A 606 -8.66 -1.18 15.91
C ASN A 606 -9.42 -1.97 14.82
N CYS A 607 -9.04 -3.23 14.61
CA CYS A 607 -9.50 -4.13 13.57
C CYS A 607 -10.28 -5.33 14.11
N GLY A 608 -10.17 -5.57 15.41
CA GLY A 608 -10.92 -6.56 16.16
C GLY A 608 -10.03 -7.68 16.67
N ILE A 609 -10.49 -8.33 17.72
CA ILE A 609 -9.75 -9.41 18.39
C ILE A 609 -10.10 -10.76 17.74
N ALA A 610 -9.09 -11.60 17.50
CA ALA A 610 -9.30 -12.98 17.07
C ALA A 610 -9.42 -13.95 18.24
N SER A 611 -8.51 -13.86 19.21
CA SER A 611 -8.43 -14.84 20.29
C SER A 611 -7.60 -14.40 21.49
N VAL A 612 -7.93 -14.95 22.66
CA VAL A 612 -7.08 -14.96 23.87
C VAL A 612 -6.67 -16.40 24.17
N VAL A 613 -5.36 -16.67 24.26
CA VAL A 613 -4.82 -18.03 24.43
C VAL A 613 -3.77 -18.09 25.54
N PHE A 614 -3.96 -19.01 26.48
CA PHE A 614 -2.96 -19.30 27.52
C PHE A 614 -1.64 -19.79 26.93
N GLN A 615 -0.53 -19.19 27.35
CA GLN A 615 0.82 -19.52 26.87
C GLN A 615 1.61 -20.32 27.92
N SER A 616 1.69 -19.80 29.15
CA SER A 616 2.55 -20.36 30.19
C SER A 616 2.11 -19.99 31.60
N GLU A 617 2.56 -20.77 32.57
CA GLU A 617 2.37 -20.51 34.00
C GLU A 617 3.71 -20.67 34.72
N THR A 618 3.95 -19.79 35.70
CA THR A 618 5.09 -19.86 36.62
C THR A 618 4.60 -19.68 38.06
N THR A 619 5.30 -20.28 39.01
CA THR A 619 5.01 -20.18 40.45
C THR A 619 6.28 -19.92 41.25
N ASP A 620 6.19 -19.12 42.31
CA ASP A 620 7.27 -18.94 43.28
C ASP A 620 7.38 -20.09 44.31
N ASN A 621 6.40 -21.01 44.34
CA ASN A 621 6.26 -22.10 45.31
C ASN A 621 6.37 -21.65 46.78
N LEU A 622 6.07 -20.39 47.09
CA LEU A 622 5.93 -19.92 48.46
C LEU A 622 4.59 -20.40 49.03
N SER A 623 4.48 -20.48 50.35
CA SER A 623 3.36 -21.17 51.00
C SER A 623 2.24 -20.25 51.51
N ASN A 624 2.48 -18.94 51.68
CA ASN A 624 1.45 -17.99 52.12
C ASN A 624 1.88 -16.51 51.96
N PRO A 625 1.53 -15.82 50.85
CA PRO A 625 0.88 -16.39 49.67
C PRO A 625 1.89 -17.16 48.78
N GLU A 626 1.38 -18.12 48.01
CA GLU A 626 1.98 -18.55 46.75
C GLU A 626 1.64 -17.51 45.68
N THR A 627 2.61 -17.14 44.84
CA THR A 627 2.37 -16.27 43.68
C THR A 627 2.45 -17.09 42.40
N ILE A 628 1.33 -17.20 41.70
CA ILE A 628 1.25 -17.81 40.36
C ILE A 628 1.09 -16.70 39.33
N VAL A 629 1.91 -16.72 38.29
CA VAL A 629 1.81 -15.78 37.15
C VAL A 629 1.49 -16.58 35.90
N ARG A 630 0.31 -16.33 35.32
CA ARG A 630 -0.10 -16.86 34.02
C ARG A 630 0.11 -15.82 32.94
N THR A 631 0.59 -16.25 31.78
CA THR A 631 0.73 -15.40 30.61
C THR A 631 -0.30 -15.82 29.57
N TYR A 632 -1.09 -14.85 29.10
CA TYR A 632 -2.06 -15.01 28.03
C TYR A 632 -1.60 -14.17 26.83
N ARG A 633 -1.79 -14.71 25.63
CA ARG A 633 -1.58 -14.00 24.38
C ARG A 633 -2.92 -13.55 23.83
N VAL A 634 -3.07 -12.25 23.65
CA VAL A 634 -4.17 -11.64 22.93
C VAL A 634 -3.71 -11.42 21.49
N THR A 635 -4.41 -12.00 20.52
CA THR A 635 -4.09 -11.89 19.10
C THR A 635 -5.27 -11.28 18.37
N ASP A 636 -5.00 -10.29 17.52
CA ASP A 636 -5.99 -9.66 16.65
C ASP A 636 -6.34 -10.56 15.42
N ILE A 637 -7.22 -10.08 14.55
CA ILE A 637 -7.66 -10.80 13.34
C ILE A 637 -6.56 -10.91 12.27
N TYR A 638 -5.53 -10.06 12.32
CA TYR A 638 -4.46 -9.98 11.31
C TYR A 638 -3.11 -10.55 11.78
N GLY A 639 -3.01 -11.00 13.02
CA GLY A 639 -1.87 -11.69 13.62
C GLY A 639 -1.00 -10.86 14.56
N ASN A 640 -1.31 -9.57 14.80
CA ASN A 640 -0.59 -8.78 15.80
C ASN A 640 -1.00 -9.24 17.20
N PHE A 641 -0.10 -9.10 18.18
CA PHE A 641 -0.35 -9.68 19.51
C PHE A 641 0.37 -8.96 20.64
N ILE A 642 -0.26 -9.00 21.82
CA ILE A 642 0.38 -8.68 23.08
C ILE A 642 0.31 -9.89 24.02
N ASP A 643 1.30 -9.98 24.90
CA ASP A 643 1.28 -10.91 26.02
C ASP A 643 0.94 -10.13 27.30
N VAL A 644 -0.14 -10.51 27.97
CA VAL A 644 -0.59 -9.96 29.26
C VAL A 644 -0.47 -11.00 30.36
N THR A 645 -0.40 -10.54 31.60
CA THR A 645 -0.22 -11.39 32.77
C THR A 645 -1.43 -11.39 33.68
N HIS A 646 -1.70 -12.56 34.26
CA HIS A 646 -2.65 -12.72 35.36
C HIS A 646 -1.88 -13.19 36.60
N THR A 647 -1.74 -12.29 37.58
CA THR A 647 -1.09 -12.59 38.85
C THR A 647 -2.12 -13.09 39.86
N ILE A 648 -1.93 -14.31 40.35
CA ILE A 648 -2.80 -14.96 41.31
C ILE A 648 -2.05 -15.12 42.63
N TYR A 649 -2.57 -14.53 43.70
CA TYR A 649 -2.10 -14.76 45.06
C TYR A 649 -2.95 -15.85 45.72
N VAL A 650 -2.35 -17.01 45.99
CA VAL A 650 -3.02 -18.12 46.69
C VAL A 650 -2.61 -18.08 48.15
N TYR A 651 -3.56 -17.76 49.02
CA TYR A 651 -3.38 -17.82 50.46
C TYR A 651 -3.81 -19.19 50.98
N THR A 652 -3.12 -19.71 51.99
CA THR A 652 -3.54 -20.94 52.66
C THR A 652 -4.49 -20.60 53.81
N SER A 653 -5.62 -21.32 53.88
CA SER A 653 -6.52 -21.25 55.02
C SER A 653 -5.74 -21.63 56.29
N PRO A 654 -5.92 -20.89 57.39
CA PRO A 654 -5.34 -21.30 58.66
C PRO A 654 -5.92 -22.66 59.06
N VAL A 655 -5.20 -23.45 59.84
CA VAL A 655 -5.77 -24.67 60.44
C VAL A 655 -6.03 -24.34 61.89
N VAL A 656 -7.29 -24.13 62.29
CA VAL A 656 -7.60 -23.81 63.68
C VAL A 656 -7.42 -25.04 64.57
N ASP A 657 -7.10 -24.80 65.83
CA ASP A 657 -7.10 -25.85 66.83
C ASP A 657 -8.52 -26.44 67.00
N GLU A 658 -8.61 -27.76 67.18
CA GLU A 658 -9.86 -28.49 67.37
C GLU A 658 -10.02 -29.02 68.82
N PRO A 659 -10.34 -28.16 69.82
CA PRO A 659 -10.73 -28.65 71.13
C PRO A 659 -11.92 -29.62 71.05
N ALA A 660 -11.88 -30.70 71.85
CA ALA A 660 -13.00 -31.62 71.98
C ALA A 660 -14.09 -31.04 72.90
N ASP A 661 -15.33 -31.50 72.71
CA ASP A 661 -16.41 -31.24 73.66
C ASP A 661 -16.00 -31.67 75.07
N VAL A 662 -16.27 -30.81 76.04
CA VAL A 662 -15.85 -31.01 77.43
C VAL A 662 -17.02 -30.83 78.37
N SER A 663 -17.10 -31.69 79.38
CA SER A 663 -18.05 -31.56 80.47
C SER A 663 -17.27 -31.38 81.77
N ALA A 664 -17.63 -30.38 82.58
CA ALA A 664 -16.95 -30.03 83.82
C ALA A 664 -17.95 -29.62 84.92
N CYS A 665 -17.56 -29.76 86.17
CA CYS A 665 -18.38 -29.32 87.30
C CYS A 665 -18.11 -27.85 87.62
N ASN A 666 -19.18 -27.04 87.74
CA ASN A 666 -19.19 -25.61 88.08
C ASN A 666 -18.47 -24.65 87.12
N SER A 667 -17.30 -25.00 86.61
CA SER A 667 -16.56 -24.16 85.66
C SER A 667 -15.58 -24.94 84.80
N TYR A 668 -15.19 -24.34 83.67
CA TYR A 668 -14.15 -24.83 82.78
C TYR A 668 -13.23 -23.69 82.35
N VAL A 669 -11.92 -23.91 82.39
CA VAL A 669 -10.92 -22.91 81.97
C VAL A 669 -10.49 -23.20 80.54
N LEU A 670 -10.59 -22.22 79.64
CA LEU A 670 -10.22 -22.39 78.24
C LEU A 670 -8.71 -22.67 78.09
N PRO A 671 -8.31 -23.74 77.39
CA PRO A 671 -6.91 -24.07 77.18
C PRO A 671 -6.25 -23.09 76.19
N PRO A 672 -4.91 -22.95 76.22
CA PRO A 672 -4.18 -22.21 75.19
C PRO A 672 -4.34 -22.84 73.82
N LEU A 673 -4.49 -22.00 72.80
CA LEU A 673 -4.54 -22.40 71.39
C LEU A 673 -3.18 -22.19 70.72
N THR A 674 -2.83 -23.05 69.78
CA THR A 674 -1.68 -22.88 68.88
C THR A 674 -2.05 -22.03 67.65
N THR A 675 -3.24 -22.24 67.10
CA THR A 675 -3.77 -21.47 65.95
C THR A 675 -5.25 -21.13 66.16
N GLY A 676 -5.60 -19.85 65.98
CA GLY A 676 -6.96 -19.32 66.12
C GLY A 676 -7.23 -18.61 67.45
N SER A 677 -8.42 -18.00 67.53
CA SER A 677 -8.92 -17.29 68.72
C SER A 677 -10.31 -17.79 69.09
N TYR A 678 -10.66 -17.74 70.38
CA TYR A 678 -11.98 -18.18 70.85
C TYR A 678 -13.04 -17.08 70.70
N PHE A 679 -14.26 -17.47 70.35
CA PHE A 679 -15.43 -16.61 70.21
C PHE A 679 -16.71 -17.31 70.69
N THR A 680 -17.72 -16.53 71.04
CA THR A 680 -19.05 -17.06 71.42
C THR A 680 -20.03 -17.22 70.25
N GLY A 681 -19.63 -16.85 69.02
CA GLY A 681 -20.42 -17.00 67.81
C GLY A 681 -19.60 -17.46 66.60
N SER A 682 -20.27 -18.06 65.62
CA SER A 682 -19.67 -18.57 64.38
C SER A 682 -19.03 -17.46 63.53
N GLY A 683 -18.05 -17.81 62.70
CA GLY A 683 -17.35 -16.85 61.83
C GLY A 683 -16.59 -15.76 62.59
N GLY A 684 -16.15 -16.04 63.82
CA GLY A 684 -15.44 -15.07 64.67
C GLY A 684 -16.32 -13.94 65.22
N THR A 685 -17.63 -14.16 65.30
CA THR A 685 -18.60 -13.18 65.81
C THR A 685 -18.87 -13.38 67.31
N GLY A 686 -19.57 -12.44 67.94
CA GLY A 686 -19.87 -12.49 69.37
C GLY A 686 -18.72 -11.93 70.23
N THR A 687 -18.59 -12.45 71.45
CA THR A 687 -17.59 -11.99 72.42
C THR A 687 -16.28 -12.74 72.20
N PRO A 688 -15.14 -12.05 72.00
CA PRO A 688 -13.83 -12.71 71.96
C PRO A 688 -13.45 -13.20 73.36
N LEU A 689 -12.88 -14.41 73.42
CA LEU A 689 -12.40 -15.05 74.65
C LEU A 689 -10.91 -15.36 74.52
N SER A 690 -10.23 -15.43 75.65
CA SER A 690 -8.80 -15.72 75.76
C SER A 690 -8.57 -17.05 76.47
N ALA A 691 -7.41 -17.67 76.18
CA ALA A 691 -6.93 -18.78 76.99
C ALA A 691 -6.82 -18.36 78.45
N GLY A 692 -7.34 -19.20 79.37
CA GLY A 692 -7.46 -18.88 80.78
C GLY A 692 -8.80 -18.29 81.20
N ASP A 693 -9.67 -17.90 80.27
CA ASP A 693 -11.03 -17.47 80.60
C ASP A 693 -11.85 -18.63 81.18
N VAL A 694 -12.69 -18.31 82.16
CA VAL A 694 -13.50 -19.28 82.90
C VAL A 694 -14.92 -19.28 82.37
N ILE A 695 -15.35 -20.40 81.82
CA ILE A 695 -16.73 -20.65 81.38
C ILE A 695 -17.51 -21.22 82.57
N THR A 696 -18.59 -20.53 82.98
CA THR A 696 -19.42 -20.90 84.15
C THR A 696 -20.86 -21.27 83.78
N SER A 697 -21.20 -21.30 82.49
CA SER A 697 -22.50 -21.75 81.99
C SER A 697 -22.34 -22.53 80.70
N THR A 698 -23.19 -23.53 80.48
CA THR A 698 -23.15 -24.35 79.27
C THR A 698 -23.34 -23.49 78.01
N GLN A 699 -22.35 -23.53 77.11
CA GLN A 699 -22.38 -22.80 75.85
C GLN A 699 -21.46 -23.45 74.81
N THR A 700 -21.74 -23.18 73.53
CA THR A 700 -20.85 -23.50 72.41
C THR A 700 -19.81 -22.39 72.26
N ILE A 701 -18.55 -22.79 72.10
CA ILE A 701 -17.41 -21.92 71.85
C ILE A 701 -16.88 -22.23 70.45
N TYR A 702 -16.51 -21.19 69.71
CA TYR A 702 -15.94 -21.28 68.37
C TYR A 702 -14.46 -20.92 68.43
N VAL A 703 -13.62 -21.67 67.75
CA VAL A 703 -12.25 -21.30 67.43
C VAL A 703 -12.26 -20.82 65.98
N TYR A 704 -11.79 -19.59 65.74
CA TYR A 704 -11.79 -18.98 64.41
C TYR A 704 -10.46 -18.31 64.11
N ALA A 705 -9.98 -18.47 62.87
CA ALA A 705 -8.82 -17.78 62.33
C ALA A 705 -9.09 -17.29 60.90
N ALA A 706 -8.40 -16.23 60.50
CA ALA A 706 -8.40 -15.74 59.12
C ALA A 706 -6.98 -15.35 58.69
N THR A 707 -6.61 -15.58 57.42
CA THR A 707 -5.32 -15.20 56.83
C THR A 707 -5.52 -14.39 55.54
N GLY A 708 -4.67 -13.38 55.30
CA GLY A 708 -4.63 -12.63 54.05
C GLY A 708 -5.64 -11.46 53.91
N PRO A 709 -5.66 -10.79 52.75
CA PRO A 709 -6.56 -9.66 52.44
C PRO A 709 -7.97 -10.10 51.99
N LEU A 710 -8.16 -11.37 51.62
CA LEU A 710 -9.46 -12.06 51.55
C LEU A 710 -9.59 -12.97 52.78
N PRO A 711 -10.79 -13.27 53.29
CA PRO A 711 -10.94 -14.10 54.48
C PRO A 711 -10.78 -15.58 54.09
N CYS A 712 -9.55 -16.06 53.95
CA CYS A 712 -9.30 -17.49 54.05
C CYS A 712 -9.47 -17.86 55.52
N THR A 713 -10.57 -18.54 55.83
CA THR A 713 -11.01 -18.78 57.20
C THR A 713 -11.11 -20.25 57.47
N ASP A 714 -10.81 -20.62 58.70
CA ASP A 714 -11.15 -21.92 59.24
C ASP A 714 -11.82 -21.74 60.58
N GLU A 715 -12.78 -22.61 60.87
CA GLU A 715 -13.52 -22.57 62.12
C GLU A 715 -13.82 -23.96 62.65
N HIS A 716 -13.70 -24.10 63.96
CA HIS A 716 -14.12 -25.29 64.70
C HIS A 716 -14.99 -24.86 65.86
N SER A 717 -15.97 -25.67 66.22
CA SER A 717 -16.82 -25.40 67.38
C SER A 717 -16.83 -26.59 68.31
N PHE A 718 -16.84 -26.30 69.60
CA PHE A 718 -16.97 -27.31 70.65
C PHE A 718 -17.90 -26.80 71.75
N THR A 719 -18.53 -27.73 72.44
CA THR A 719 -19.47 -27.44 73.51
C THR A 719 -18.80 -27.63 74.86
N VAL A 720 -18.86 -26.58 75.68
CA VAL A 720 -18.50 -26.66 77.10
C VAL A 720 -19.80 -26.87 77.87
N THR A 721 -19.95 -28.06 78.47
CA THR A 721 -21.09 -28.40 79.33
C THR A 721 -20.70 -28.20 80.78
N ILE A 722 -21.35 -27.25 81.45
CA ILE A 722 -21.16 -26.99 82.88
C ILE A 722 -22.30 -27.67 83.64
N ASN A 723 -21.93 -28.66 84.46
CA ASN A 723 -22.83 -29.30 85.40
C ASN A 723 -22.66 -28.62 86.76
N ASP A 724 -23.69 -27.94 87.25
CA ASP A 724 -23.63 -27.33 88.57
C ASP A 724 -23.61 -28.42 89.64
N THR A 725 -22.72 -28.29 90.63
CA THR A 725 -22.76 -29.19 91.79
C THR A 725 -24.10 -29.07 92.48
N PRO A 726 -24.76 -30.19 92.83
CA PRO A 726 -26.08 -30.16 93.43
C PRO A 726 -25.98 -29.50 94.81
N ALA A 727 -26.99 -28.71 95.17
CA ALA A 727 -27.09 -28.21 96.54
C ALA A 727 -27.34 -29.39 97.48
N VAL A 728 -26.72 -29.37 98.66
CA VAL A 728 -26.86 -30.40 99.68
C VAL A 728 -27.07 -29.69 101.01
N ASP A 729 -28.11 -30.10 101.72
CA ASP A 729 -28.42 -29.50 103.01
C ASP A 729 -27.34 -29.87 104.06
N ASP A 730 -27.12 -28.99 105.03
CA ASP A 730 -26.14 -29.18 106.12
C ASP A 730 -26.86 -29.17 107.47
N PRO A 731 -27.46 -30.30 107.90
CA PRO A 731 -28.10 -30.39 109.21
C PRO A 731 -27.06 -30.22 110.32
N ALA A 732 -27.45 -29.59 111.43
CA ALA A 732 -26.55 -29.48 112.59
C ALA A 732 -26.51 -30.78 113.41
N ASP A 733 -25.39 -31.01 114.10
CA ASP A 733 -25.26 -32.08 115.10
C ASP A 733 -26.37 -31.98 116.16
N VAL A 734 -26.91 -33.13 116.56
CA VAL A 734 -28.07 -33.20 117.45
C VAL A 734 -27.90 -34.26 118.53
N THR A 735 -28.39 -33.95 119.73
CA THR A 735 -28.42 -34.87 120.87
C THR A 735 -29.86 -35.14 121.28
N ALA A 736 -30.26 -36.40 121.33
CA ALA A 736 -31.61 -36.84 121.71
C ALA A 736 -31.57 -37.99 122.72
N CYS A 737 -32.66 -38.22 123.44
CA CYS A 737 -32.80 -39.36 124.35
C CYS A 737 -33.58 -40.49 123.66
N ASP A 738 -33.09 -41.72 123.80
CA ASP A 738 -33.64 -42.98 123.27
C ASP A 738 -33.74 -43.09 121.72
N SER A 739 -34.20 -42.06 121.02
CA SER A 739 -34.24 -42.04 119.55
C SER A 739 -34.31 -40.61 118.97
N TYR A 740 -33.85 -40.43 117.73
CA TYR A 740 -33.98 -39.19 116.95
C TYR A 740 -34.58 -39.48 115.58
N ALA A 741 -35.67 -38.80 115.23
CA ALA A 741 -36.24 -38.89 113.88
C ALA A 741 -35.52 -37.91 112.94
N LEU A 742 -35.01 -38.40 111.81
CA LEU A 742 -34.35 -37.55 110.82
C LEU A 742 -35.32 -36.49 110.26
N PRO A 743 -34.94 -35.20 110.21
CA PRO A 743 -35.81 -34.16 109.67
C PRO A 743 -35.95 -34.29 108.13
N PRO A 744 -36.99 -33.72 107.52
CA PRO A 744 -37.07 -33.65 106.06
C PRO A 744 -35.96 -32.76 105.49
N LEU A 745 -35.31 -33.23 104.43
CA LEU A 745 -34.34 -32.48 103.64
C LEU A 745 -35.02 -31.71 102.51
N THR A 746 -34.45 -30.57 102.16
CA THR A 746 -34.77 -29.78 100.96
C THR A 746 -33.94 -30.24 99.78
N ASN A 747 -32.64 -30.52 99.97
CA ASN A 747 -31.75 -31.04 98.92
C ASN A 747 -30.81 -32.14 99.43
N GLY A 748 -30.68 -33.21 98.64
CA GLY A 748 -29.89 -34.40 98.94
C GLY A 748 -30.67 -35.47 99.73
N ASP A 749 -30.06 -36.65 99.83
CA ASP A 749 -30.61 -37.81 100.54
C ASP A 749 -29.69 -38.20 101.71
N TYR A 750 -30.25 -38.81 102.75
CA TYR A 750 -29.47 -39.26 103.91
C TYR A 750 -28.81 -40.63 103.67
N PHE A 751 -27.59 -40.78 104.18
CA PHE A 751 -26.81 -42.01 104.13
C PHE A 751 -26.08 -42.24 105.45
N ASP A 752 -25.85 -43.50 105.84
CA ASP A 752 -25.07 -43.85 107.04
C ASP A 752 -23.57 -44.02 106.77
N ALA A 753 -23.09 -43.72 105.56
CA ALA A 753 -21.66 -43.68 105.21
C ALA A 753 -21.32 -42.56 104.18
N PRO A 754 -20.04 -42.13 104.07
CA PRO A 754 -19.62 -41.06 103.14
C PRO A 754 -19.86 -41.37 101.66
N ASN A 755 -19.83 -40.32 100.81
CA ASN A 755 -20.00 -40.39 99.35
C ASN A 755 -21.30 -41.09 98.87
N GLY A 756 -22.40 -40.96 99.63
CA GLY A 756 -23.66 -41.64 99.31
C GLY A 756 -23.60 -43.17 99.48
N GLY A 757 -22.62 -43.67 100.23
CA GLY A 757 -22.45 -45.09 100.52
C GLY A 757 -23.31 -45.57 101.70
N GLY A 758 -23.28 -46.88 101.95
CA GLY A 758 -24.04 -47.46 103.07
C GLY A 758 -25.53 -47.62 102.78
N ASN A 759 -26.37 -47.57 103.80
CA ASN A 759 -27.82 -47.62 103.66
C ASN A 759 -28.36 -46.21 103.46
N ALA A 760 -29.27 -46.05 102.49
CA ALA A 760 -30.08 -44.84 102.37
C ALA A 760 -31.07 -44.76 103.54
N LEU A 761 -31.15 -43.59 104.16
CA LEU A 761 -32.07 -43.27 105.24
C LEU A 761 -33.11 -42.27 104.74
N SER A 762 -34.32 -42.36 105.25
CA SER A 762 -35.43 -41.49 104.91
C SER A 762 -35.72 -40.48 106.02
N ALA A 763 -36.25 -39.32 105.64
CA ALA A 763 -36.83 -38.40 106.61
C ALA A 763 -37.90 -39.12 107.44
N GLY A 764 -37.81 -38.99 108.77
CA GLY A 764 -38.66 -39.68 109.74
C GLY A 764 -38.08 -41.00 110.27
N ASP A 765 -36.99 -41.52 109.69
CA ASP A 765 -36.31 -42.71 110.21
C ASP A 765 -35.74 -42.42 111.61
N LEU A 766 -35.92 -43.39 112.51
CA LEU A 766 -35.48 -43.29 113.90
C LEU A 766 -34.04 -43.80 114.04
N ILE A 767 -33.14 -42.90 114.36
CA ILE A 767 -31.78 -43.21 114.78
C ILE A 767 -31.82 -43.55 116.27
N THR A 768 -31.53 -44.79 116.63
CA THR A 768 -31.59 -45.32 118.00
C THR A 768 -30.20 -45.60 118.61
N SER A 769 -29.13 -45.27 117.88
CA SER A 769 -27.74 -45.38 118.36
C SER A 769 -26.91 -44.23 117.82
N THR A 770 -25.92 -43.77 118.59
CA THR A 770 -25.04 -42.66 118.18
C THR A 770 -24.28 -43.00 116.90
N GLN A 771 -24.48 -42.21 115.84
CA GLN A 771 -23.82 -42.37 114.55
C GLN A 771 -23.74 -41.05 113.77
N THR A 772 -22.82 -40.98 112.82
CA THR A 772 -22.72 -39.86 111.85
C THR A 772 -23.57 -40.20 110.64
N ILE A 773 -24.39 -39.25 110.22
CA ILE A 773 -25.25 -39.32 109.04
C ILE A 773 -24.73 -38.32 108.01
N TYR A 774 -24.71 -38.72 106.75
CA TYR A 774 -24.28 -37.94 105.61
C TYR A 774 -25.50 -37.50 104.82
N VAL A 775 -25.51 -36.27 104.33
CA VAL A 775 -26.43 -35.81 103.29
C VAL A 775 -25.63 -35.76 102.00
N TYR A 776 -26.06 -36.49 100.98
CA TYR A 776 -25.34 -36.60 99.71
C TYR A 776 -26.29 -36.34 98.55
N ALA A 777 -25.81 -35.62 97.54
CA ALA A 777 -26.48 -35.49 96.26
C ALA A 777 -25.47 -35.59 95.12
N GLU A 778 -25.91 -36.16 94.00
CA GLU A 778 -25.14 -36.24 92.76
C GLU A 778 -25.99 -35.79 91.57
N THR A 779 -25.35 -35.29 90.52
CA THR A 779 -26.06 -34.85 89.30
C THR A 779 -26.47 -36.00 88.38
N GLY A 780 -25.81 -37.16 88.49
CA GLY A 780 -26.00 -38.27 87.54
C GLY A 780 -25.51 -37.95 86.11
N THR A 781 -24.73 -36.88 85.94
CA THR A 781 -24.14 -36.45 84.67
C THR A 781 -22.75 -37.05 84.47
N THR A 782 -22.12 -36.80 83.32
CA THR A 782 -20.71 -37.17 83.05
C THR A 782 -19.90 -35.91 82.73
N PRO A 783 -18.91 -35.48 83.56
CA PRO A 783 -18.55 -36.04 84.86
C PRO A 783 -19.69 -35.86 85.87
N ASN A 784 -19.74 -36.77 86.83
CA ASN A 784 -20.70 -36.72 87.91
C ASN A 784 -20.24 -35.66 88.91
N CYS A 785 -21.09 -34.70 89.23
CA CYS A 785 -20.81 -33.67 90.20
C CYS A 785 -21.57 -34.02 91.46
N SER A 786 -20.85 -34.25 92.55
CA SER A 786 -21.43 -34.59 93.84
C SER A 786 -21.09 -33.56 94.89
N ALA A 787 -21.98 -33.40 95.86
CA ALA A 787 -21.73 -32.65 97.08
C ALA A 787 -22.15 -33.52 98.27
N GLU A 788 -21.51 -33.31 99.42
CA GLU A 788 -21.88 -33.99 100.65
C GLU A 788 -21.65 -33.09 101.86
N ASN A 789 -22.53 -33.22 102.85
CA ASN A 789 -22.35 -32.71 104.20
C ASN A 789 -22.58 -33.85 105.19
N SER A 790 -22.17 -33.68 106.45
CA SER A 790 -22.34 -34.72 107.47
C SER A 790 -22.62 -34.11 108.82
N PHE A 791 -23.43 -34.79 109.62
CA PHE A 791 -23.76 -34.39 110.98
C PHE A 791 -23.89 -35.61 111.88
N THR A 792 -23.71 -35.41 113.18
CA THR A 792 -23.71 -36.49 114.18
C THR A 792 -24.99 -36.45 115.00
N VAL A 793 -25.66 -37.60 115.06
CA VAL A 793 -26.78 -37.83 115.96
C VAL A 793 -26.26 -38.57 117.19
N THR A 794 -26.35 -37.96 118.37
CA THR A 794 -25.96 -38.55 119.65
C THR A 794 -27.20 -39.02 120.42
N ILE A 795 -27.32 -40.31 120.71
CA ILE A 795 -28.43 -40.90 121.48
C ILE A 795 -27.95 -41.24 122.90
N ASN A 796 -28.67 -40.72 123.90
CA ASN A 796 -28.48 -41.06 125.30
C ASN A 796 -29.64 -41.93 125.79
N ASP A 797 -29.34 -43.15 126.25
CA ASP A 797 -30.37 -44.07 126.78
C ASP A 797 -30.88 -43.60 128.15
N THR A 798 -32.18 -43.72 128.40
CA THR A 798 -32.78 -43.45 129.71
C THR A 798 -32.30 -44.43 130.79
N PRO A 799 -31.79 -43.97 131.96
CA PRO A 799 -31.35 -44.86 133.04
C PRO A 799 -32.52 -45.58 133.74
N ALA A 800 -32.41 -46.90 133.93
CA ALA A 800 -33.38 -47.69 134.68
C ALA A 800 -33.26 -47.47 136.22
N VAL A 801 -34.39 -47.31 136.91
CA VAL A 801 -34.47 -47.09 138.38
C VAL A 801 -35.09 -48.31 139.06
N ASP A 802 -34.53 -48.72 140.20
CA ASP A 802 -34.93 -49.91 140.97
C ASP A 802 -35.96 -49.57 142.09
N ASP A 803 -36.93 -50.46 142.33
CA ASP A 803 -38.09 -50.28 143.25
C ASP A 803 -38.08 -51.30 144.41
N PRO A 804 -37.47 -51.00 145.58
CA PRO A 804 -37.45 -51.92 146.72
C PRO A 804 -38.72 -51.84 147.58
N ALA A 805 -39.26 -53.01 147.96
CA ALA A 805 -40.51 -53.16 148.70
C ALA A 805 -40.49 -52.62 150.16
N ASP A 806 -41.66 -52.18 150.64
CA ASP A 806 -41.87 -51.61 151.98
C ASP A 806 -41.55 -52.59 153.14
N VAL A 807 -40.84 -52.11 154.18
CA VAL A 807 -40.47 -52.88 155.38
C VAL A 807 -40.96 -52.20 156.66
N THR A 808 -41.46 -53.00 157.63
CA THR A 808 -41.78 -52.55 159.00
C THR A 808 -40.83 -53.21 160.01
N ALA A 809 -40.08 -52.42 160.78
CA ALA A 809 -39.16 -52.87 161.84
C ALA A 809 -39.19 -51.93 163.05
N CYS A 810 -38.94 -52.46 164.26
CA CYS A 810 -38.75 -51.66 165.47
C CYS A 810 -37.26 -51.58 165.84
N ASP A 811 -36.85 -50.48 166.46
CA ASP A 811 -35.50 -50.07 166.87
C ASP A 811 -34.56 -49.56 165.77
N SER A 812 -34.29 -50.30 164.69
CA SER A 812 -33.59 -49.76 163.51
C SER A 812 -33.75 -50.64 162.26
N TYR A 813 -33.79 -50.02 161.08
CA TYR A 813 -33.75 -50.68 159.78
C TYR A 813 -32.64 -50.05 158.94
N ALA A 814 -31.72 -50.88 158.45
CA ALA A 814 -30.64 -50.46 157.55
C ALA A 814 -31.10 -50.66 156.11
N LEU A 815 -31.12 -49.57 155.33
CA LEU A 815 -31.42 -49.61 153.90
C LEU A 815 -30.39 -50.49 153.17
N PRO A 816 -30.81 -51.37 152.23
CA PRO A 816 -29.88 -52.01 151.31
C PRO A 816 -29.17 -50.93 150.47
N PRO A 817 -27.87 -51.06 150.19
CA PRO A 817 -27.18 -50.18 149.26
C PRO A 817 -27.76 -50.32 147.85
N LEU A 818 -28.06 -49.18 147.22
CA LEU A 818 -28.43 -49.04 145.80
C LEU A 818 -27.22 -49.23 144.90
#